data_AF-A0A812WD94-F1
#
_entry.id   AF-A0A812WD94-F1
#
_cell.length_a   1.000
_cell.length_b   1.000
_cell.length_c   1.000
_cell.angle_alpha   90.00
_cell.angle_beta   90.00
_cell.angle_gamma   90.00
#
_symmetry.space_group_name_H-M   'P 1'
#
loop_
_entity.id
_entity.type
_entity.pdbx_description
1 polymer ?
#
loop_
_entity_poly.entity_id
_entity_poly.type
_entity_poly.pdbx_seq_one_letter_code
_entity_poly.pdbx_strand_id
1 'polypeptide(L)'
;MSGKGVAAQKKRRYRSAASQRQARTRRVNWLQWRSQQHMALPSDRLWLLFRFAHLVTHATGSFGTFLSATCSKRVSLQGRQRDIFPLSQLEASECKPSDWSLQRWGLMSQFINAIIGALNWCYGIKAGSSGPARRTAAQADVVHRIVSKALDFEERLQSLAAGSWESFLPDWVPLDVVRPGGAKIGNLCADRVDVLQAAGLCDPTSCLPASVQEVIHSEDTMFRGAPDGLAAYEQVLVEERPEYVRLVARQLRAQQLGLVNTVKAGGGVFAVGKPGGRRQRAVWHGRRVSAAAQPPPKPRHLASPTALALLECPQHGHIRCSKRDASCWFDQLSLPSELQRWMGRPPVTVEELRVIGGLSLDELEHFLLPGESLDASQLFPVSLTWPMGFSWSSYVAQEVLLDICKSSGLDESQVLSCDTATPLSFEQVFAAATDDLMVFSDAGPGHTLKTVRLVDDEFKRRRALRNTSKDVDDQLSATCVGVQLEDGVHLAVPPSRCLAMLFSLLFLLQRQEASPKQVHQLLGVQQWYDLLCRCKLAVYDKVYEFVRDPFDTAVKAVPAIVLFELALGLLLGVFWRVDLRRPFAPLVSATDASTDYGFGASVAEVPISMVRRLARVSEKQGSYVILDGGFAEDVGTHRHGHPHHLELSMDDFVHVFSIRRRHPAHINVLEGEAFVLWLRWFLRSRRRHRTRAVVLVDSAVWLGAAAKGRSSTQLNRLLRKAAALELAGELQVHLVLVPSAENPSDSPSRGVRCTKAKRVPTCVTPCPSRQ
;
A
#
# COMPACT_ATOMS: atom_id res chain seq x y z
N MET A 1 -62.29 45.99 -0.05
CA MET A 1 -62.54 47.11 0.87
C MET A 1 -61.60 47.03 2.05
N SER A 2 -60.88 48.12 2.27
CA SER A 2 -59.84 48.35 3.27
C SER A 2 -60.38 48.49 4.69
N GLY A 3 -59.65 47.99 5.69
CA GLY A 3 -59.82 48.33 7.10
C GLY A 3 -58.61 47.88 7.92
N LYS A 4 -57.89 48.84 8.53
CA LYS A 4 -56.59 48.71 9.19
C LYS A 4 -56.69 48.26 10.66
N GLY A 5 -55.66 47.54 11.13
CA GLY A 5 -54.94 47.86 12.38
C GLY A 5 -55.09 46.90 13.56
N VAL A 6 -54.11 46.01 13.78
CA VAL A 6 -53.76 45.50 15.12
C VAL A 6 -52.24 45.42 15.26
N ALA A 7 -51.74 46.03 16.34
CA ALA A 7 -50.34 46.17 16.68
C ALA A 7 -49.66 44.83 17.05
N ALA A 8 -48.48 44.56 16.49
CA ALA A 8 -47.63 43.43 16.87
C ALA A 8 -46.59 43.86 17.92
N GLN A 9 -46.83 43.44 19.16
CA GLN A 9 -45.93 43.66 20.30
C GLN A 9 -44.75 42.66 20.24
N LYS A 10 -43.54 43.14 19.94
CA LYS A 10 -42.29 42.35 19.96
C LYS A 10 -41.94 41.94 21.40
N LYS A 11 -42.23 40.70 21.80
CA LYS A 11 -41.63 40.08 23.01
C LYS A 11 -40.16 39.69 22.73
N ARG A 12 -39.22 40.57 23.12
CA ARG A 12 -37.79 40.25 23.24
C ARG A 12 -37.61 39.31 24.44
N ARG A 13 -37.37 38.01 24.20
CA ARG A 13 -36.94 37.07 25.26
C ARG A 13 -35.55 37.46 25.75
N TYR A 14 -35.47 38.13 26.89
CA TYR A 14 -34.20 38.34 27.60
C TYR A 14 -33.72 36.99 28.17
N ARG A 15 -32.53 36.57 27.74
CA ARG A 15 -31.81 35.43 28.33
C ARG A 15 -31.46 35.77 29.78
N SER A 16 -31.75 34.87 30.72
CA SER A 16 -31.44 35.08 32.15
C SER A 16 -29.95 35.35 32.37
N ALA A 17 -29.62 36.15 33.40
CA ALA A 17 -28.24 36.49 33.75
C ALA A 17 -27.36 35.24 34.01
N ALA A 18 -27.96 34.15 34.50
CA ALA A 18 -27.31 32.86 34.65
C ALA A 18 -26.93 32.23 33.29
N SER A 19 -27.83 32.26 32.29
CA SER A 19 -27.51 31.73 30.94
C SER A 19 -26.50 32.60 30.19
N GLN A 20 -26.50 33.92 30.44
CA GLN A 20 -25.50 34.83 29.87
C GLN A 20 -24.13 34.63 30.54
N ARG A 21 -24.07 34.41 31.86
CA ARG A 21 -22.84 34.02 32.55
C ARG A 21 -22.32 32.68 32.06
N GLN A 22 -23.17 31.66 31.92
CA GLN A 22 -22.78 30.36 31.35
C GLN A 22 -22.29 30.47 29.89
N ALA A 23 -22.94 31.28 29.06
CA ALA A 23 -22.49 31.51 27.69
C ALA A 23 -21.16 32.29 27.63
N ARG A 24 -20.95 33.23 28.55
CA ARG A 24 -19.71 34.00 28.67
C ARG A 24 -18.58 33.15 29.22
N THR A 25 -18.82 32.30 30.22
CA THR A 25 -17.86 31.29 30.71
C THR A 25 -17.54 30.27 29.63
N ARG A 26 -18.53 29.76 28.87
CA ARG A 26 -18.28 28.88 27.71
C ARG A 26 -17.47 29.58 26.62
N ARG A 27 -17.71 30.87 26.37
CA ARG A 27 -16.96 31.66 25.38
C ARG A 27 -15.55 31.99 25.85
N VAL A 28 -15.34 32.25 27.14
CA VAL A 28 -14.03 32.47 27.75
C VAL A 28 -13.25 31.16 27.80
N ASN A 29 -13.87 30.05 28.21
CA ASN A 29 -13.27 28.72 28.12
C ASN A 29 -12.98 28.33 26.67
N TRP A 30 -13.84 28.70 25.71
CA TRP A 30 -13.60 28.50 24.28
C TRP A 30 -12.46 29.37 23.75
N LEU A 31 -12.32 30.61 24.20
CA LEU A 31 -11.21 31.51 23.83
C LEU A 31 -9.89 31.09 24.50
N GLN A 32 -9.91 30.67 25.76
CA GLN A 32 -8.76 30.11 26.48
C GLN A 32 -8.34 28.76 25.90
N TRP A 33 -9.30 27.90 25.53
CA TRP A 33 -9.05 26.67 24.78
C TRP A 33 -8.51 26.98 23.38
N ARG A 34 -9.05 28.00 22.69
CA ARG A 34 -8.58 28.48 21.38
C ARG A 34 -7.15 29.02 21.42
N SER A 35 -6.73 29.64 22.54
CA SER A 35 -5.33 30.06 22.74
C SER A 35 -4.38 28.91 23.10
N GLN A 36 -4.88 27.73 23.47
CA GLN A 36 -4.11 26.52 23.76
C GLN A 36 -4.00 25.53 22.57
N GLN A 37 -4.56 25.89 21.40
CA GLN A 37 -4.88 25.02 20.24
C GLN A 37 -3.73 24.38 19.44
N HIS A 38 -2.46 24.53 19.85
CA HIS A 38 -1.35 23.90 19.13
C HIS A 38 -0.85 22.59 19.75
N MET A 39 -1.26 22.25 20.99
CA MET A 39 -0.59 21.19 21.77
C MET A 39 -1.49 20.06 22.30
N ALA A 40 -2.81 20.22 22.41
CA ALA A 40 -3.69 19.18 22.99
C ALA A 40 -4.62 18.49 21.96
N LEU A 41 -4.67 17.15 22.01
CA LEU A 41 -5.54 16.29 21.20
C LEU A 41 -7.04 16.58 21.49
N PRO A 42 -7.89 16.84 20.49
CA PRO A 42 -9.33 16.89 20.70
C PRO A 42 -9.83 15.53 21.18
N SER A 43 -10.65 15.51 22.25
CA SER A 43 -11.27 14.27 22.75
C SER A 43 -12.26 13.65 21.75
N ASP A 44 -12.88 14.49 20.92
CA ASP A 44 -13.76 14.11 19.82
C ASP A 44 -13.02 14.24 18.48
N ARG A 45 -12.71 13.11 17.85
CA ARG A 45 -11.89 13.07 16.63
C ARG A 45 -12.64 13.56 15.40
N LEU A 46 -13.97 13.68 15.48
CA LEU A 46 -14.75 14.36 14.47
C LEU A 46 -14.26 15.80 14.23
N TRP A 47 -13.84 16.50 15.28
CA TRP A 47 -13.28 17.85 15.16
C TRP A 47 -11.99 17.87 14.36
N LEU A 48 -11.19 16.81 14.43
CA LEU A 48 -9.96 16.66 13.66
C LEU A 48 -10.25 16.51 12.16
N LEU A 49 -11.25 15.69 11.81
CA LEU A 49 -11.70 15.51 10.42
C LEU A 49 -12.27 16.80 9.84
N PHE A 50 -13.08 17.52 10.62
CA PHE A 50 -13.58 18.84 10.25
C PHE A 50 -12.43 19.85 10.05
N ARG A 51 -11.49 19.94 11.01
CA ARG A 51 -10.34 20.85 10.93
C ARG A 51 -9.49 20.54 9.71
N PHE A 52 -9.31 19.26 9.39
CA PHE A 52 -8.61 18.82 8.19
C PHE A 52 -9.31 19.29 6.93
N ALA A 53 -10.60 18.99 6.74
CA ALA A 53 -11.36 19.47 5.58
C ALA A 53 -11.34 21.00 5.43
N HIS A 54 -11.44 21.72 6.55
CA HIS A 54 -11.38 23.17 6.59
C HIS A 54 -9.99 23.70 6.18
N LEU A 55 -8.91 23.17 6.77
CA LEU A 55 -7.55 23.60 6.44
C LEU A 55 -7.17 23.26 5.00
N VAL A 56 -7.58 22.12 4.46
CA VAL A 56 -7.34 21.80 3.04
C VAL A 56 -7.97 22.87 2.15
N THR A 57 -9.19 23.31 2.46
CA THR A 57 -9.89 24.35 1.70
C THR A 57 -9.13 25.67 1.69
N HIS A 58 -8.50 26.05 2.80
CA HIS A 58 -7.82 27.35 2.95
C HIS A 58 -6.34 27.33 2.59
N ALA A 59 -5.59 26.30 3.00
CA ALA A 59 -4.13 26.23 2.88
C ALA A 59 -3.66 25.86 1.47
N THR A 60 -4.54 25.37 0.59
CA THR A 60 -4.17 24.94 -0.77
C THR A 60 -4.68 25.89 -1.86
N GLY A 61 -5.07 27.11 -1.48
CA GLY A 61 -5.45 28.18 -2.39
C GLY A 61 -6.66 27.85 -3.26
N SER A 62 -6.54 28.09 -4.57
CA SER A 62 -7.62 27.84 -5.54
C SER A 62 -7.98 26.35 -5.66
N PHE A 63 -7.03 25.45 -5.40
CA PHE A 63 -7.28 24.00 -5.38
C PHE A 63 -8.19 23.60 -4.21
N GLY A 64 -7.94 24.13 -3.02
CA GLY A 64 -8.78 23.90 -1.85
C GLY A 64 -10.17 24.51 -1.99
N THR A 65 -10.24 25.72 -2.56
CA THR A 65 -11.51 26.41 -2.85
C THR A 65 -12.41 25.59 -3.77
N PHE A 66 -11.84 24.77 -4.67
CA PHE A 66 -12.62 23.84 -5.48
C PHE A 66 -13.46 22.90 -4.62
N LEU A 67 -12.89 22.31 -3.57
CA LEU A 67 -13.55 21.30 -2.74
C LEU A 67 -14.79 21.86 -2.03
N SER A 68 -14.73 23.12 -1.59
CA SER A 68 -15.87 23.80 -0.95
C SER A 68 -16.89 24.35 -1.96
N ALA A 69 -16.45 24.74 -3.15
CA ALA A 69 -17.29 25.30 -4.22
C ALA A 69 -17.88 24.23 -5.18
N THR A 70 -17.72 22.94 -4.90
CA THR A 70 -18.13 21.89 -5.85
C THR A 70 -19.64 21.69 -5.89
N CYS A 71 -20.25 21.83 -7.08
CA CYS A 71 -21.57 21.34 -7.46
C CYS A 71 -22.72 21.52 -6.44
N SER A 72 -23.05 22.77 -6.11
CA SER A 72 -24.35 23.08 -5.48
C SER A 72 -25.51 22.66 -6.40
N LYS A 73 -26.60 22.11 -5.84
CA LYS A 73 -27.81 21.79 -6.61
C LYS A 73 -28.35 23.08 -7.24
N ARG A 74 -28.49 23.13 -8.57
CA ARG A 74 -29.18 24.22 -9.30
C ARG A 74 -30.21 23.65 -10.26
N VAL A 75 -31.19 24.47 -10.63
CA VAL A 75 -32.31 24.12 -11.51
C VAL A 75 -31.79 23.60 -12.87
N SER A 76 -32.18 22.36 -13.17
CA SER A 76 -32.28 21.69 -14.47
C SER A 76 -31.42 22.24 -15.63
N LEU A 77 -30.34 21.52 -15.97
CA LEU A 77 -29.96 21.40 -17.38
C LEU A 77 -30.88 20.35 -18.03
N GLN A 78 -31.56 20.72 -19.11
CA GLN A 78 -32.33 19.77 -19.92
C GLN A 78 -31.39 18.71 -20.51
N GLY A 79 -31.44 17.49 -19.97
CA GLY A 79 -30.68 16.35 -20.48
C GLY A 79 -30.74 15.15 -19.53
N ARG A 80 -30.78 13.92 -20.08
CA ARG A 80 -30.69 12.69 -19.27
C ARG A 80 -29.26 12.52 -18.74
N GLN A 81 -29.00 12.90 -17.50
CA GLN A 81 -27.73 12.57 -16.83
C GLN A 81 -27.65 11.07 -16.56
N ARG A 82 -26.75 10.37 -17.26
CA ARG A 82 -26.58 8.91 -17.16
C ARG A 82 -25.33 8.49 -16.38
N ASP A 83 -24.40 9.40 -16.13
CA ASP A 83 -23.15 9.08 -15.43
C ASP A 83 -23.28 9.34 -13.93
N ILE A 84 -22.44 8.67 -13.14
CA ILE A 84 -22.40 8.87 -11.68
C ILE A 84 -21.79 10.22 -11.26
N PHE A 85 -21.01 10.86 -12.13
CA PHE A 85 -20.48 12.20 -11.90
C PHE A 85 -21.21 13.27 -12.75
N PRO A 86 -21.25 14.55 -12.33
CA PRO A 86 -20.79 15.05 -11.03
C PRO A 86 -21.66 14.58 -9.86
N LEU A 87 -21.05 14.43 -8.69
CA LEU A 87 -21.74 14.19 -7.43
C LEU A 87 -22.08 15.54 -6.78
N SER A 88 -23.34 15.74 -6.38
CA SER A 88 -23.76 16.95 -5.66
C SER A 88 -23.43 16.84 -4.17
N GLN A 89 -23.08 17.97 -3.55
CA GLN A 89 -22.88 18.06 -2.09
C GLN A 89 -24.10 17.58 -1.30
N LEU A 90 -23.85 17.13 -0.07
CA LEU A 90 -24.88 16.80 0.91
C LEU A 90 -25.58 18.05 1.43
N GLU A 91 -26.89 17.95 1.60
CA GLU A 91 -27.68 18.96 2.31
C GLU A 91 -27.56 18.81 3.84
N ALA A 92 -27.94 19.86 4.58
CA ALA A 92 -27.70 19.98 6.01
C ALA A 92 -28.30 18.87 6.90
N SER A 93 -29.28 18.11 6.42
CA SER A 93 -29.90 16.99 7.15
C SER A 93 -29.89 15.67 6.37
N GLU A 94 -29.37 15.67 5.15
CA GLU A 94 -29.38 14.50 4.28
C GLU A 94 -28.50 13.38 4.83
N CYS A 95 -28.98 12.14 4.84
CA CYS A 95 -28.27 10.96 5.36
C CYS A 95 -27.78 11.05 6.82
N LYS A 96 -28.26 12.03 7.60
CA LYS A 96 -27.88 12.20 9.00
C LYS A 96 -28.33 11.00 9.85
N PRO A 97 -27.44 10.40 10.67
CA PRO A 97 -27.85 9.42 11.68
C PRO A 97 -28.93 9.98 12.62
N SER A 98 -29.90 9.15 13.00
CA SER A 98 -31.05 9.58 13.81
C SER A 98 -30.63 10.09 15.19
N ASP A 99 -29.61 9.47 15.78
CA ASP A 99 -29.01 9.74 17.08
C ASP A 99 -28.07 10.98 17.08
N TRP A 100 -27.69 11.49 15.91
CA TRP A 100 -26.78 12.64 15.81
C TRP A 100 -27.53 13.98 15.82
N SER A 101 -26.98 14.97 16.54
CA SER A 101 -27.45 16.35 16.45
C SER A 101 -27.11 16.98 15.08
N LEU A 102 -27.89 17.98 14.66
CA LEU A 102 -27.60 18.74 13.43
C LEU A 102 -26.22 19.40 13.46
N GLN A 103 -25.74 19.80 14.64
CA GLN A 103 -24.41 20.40 14.79
C GLN A 103 -23.30 19.38 14.57
N ARG A 104 -23.40 18.19 15.18
CA ARG A 104 -22.42 17.10 14.99
C ARG A 104 -22.37 16.69 13.51
N TRP A 105 -23.54 16.50 12.91
CA TRP A 105 -23.65 16.21 11.49
C TRP A 105 -23.11 17.32 10.59
N GLY A 106 -23.28 18.59 10.97
CA GLY A 106 -22.71 19.74 10.25
C GLY A 106 -21.18 19.68 10.13
N LEU A 107 -20.49 19.09 11.12
CA LEU A 107 -19.04 18.88 11.06
C LEU A 107 -18.69 17.73 10.12
N MET A 108 -19.38 16.59 10.26
CA MET A 108 -19.15 15.40 9.43
C MET A 108 -19.49 15.63 7.95
N SER A 109 -20.62 16.28 7.67
CA SER A 109 -21.05 16.60 6.30
C SER A 109 -20.05 17.50 5.57
N GLN A 110 -19.32 18.37 6.25
CA GLN A 110 -18.24 19.15 5.64
C GLN A 110 -17.05 18.29 5.25
N PHE A 111 -16.65 17.33 6.10
CA PHE A 111 -15.63 16.35 5.75
C PHE A 111 -16.09 15.48 4.56
N ILE A 112 -17.32 14.99 4.58
CA ILE A 112 -17.91 14.21 3.48
C ILE A 112 -17.96 15.03 2.18
N ASN A 113 -18.34 16.30 2.25
CA ASN A 113 -18.39 17.18 1.09
C ASN A 113 -16.98 17.45 0.52
N ALA A 114 -15.93 17.48 1.35
CA ALA A 114 -14.56 17.53 0.87
C ALA A 114 -14.15 16.24 0.13
N ILE A 115 -14.61 15.07 0.58
CA ILE A 115 -14.41 13.79 -0.13
C ILE A 115 -15.15 13.77 -1.48
N ILE A 116 -16.41 14.24 -1.51
CA ILE A 116 -17.17 14.40 -2.75
C ILE A 116 -16.45 15.35 -3.72
N GLY A 117 -15.96 16.48 -3.21
CA GLY A 117 -15.12 17.43 -3.95
C GLY A 117 -13.86 16.76 -4.51
N ALA A 118 -13.17 15.94 -3.71
CA ALA A 118 -11.98 15.22 -4.11
C ALA A 118 -12.25 14.25 -5.28
N LEU A 119 -13.34 13.48 -5.20
CA LEU A 119 -13.75 12.58 -6.29
C LEU A 119 -14.14 13.34 -7.55
N ASN A 120 -14.90 14.43 -7.43
CA ASN A 120 -15.26 15.30 -8.55
C ASN A 120 -14.02 15.93 -9.20
N TRP A 121 -13.03 16.35 -8.41
CA TRP A 121 -11.76 16.87 -8.91
C TRP A 121 -10.98 15.79 -9.67
N CYS A 122 -10.89 14.58 -9.10
CA CYS A 122 -10.22 13.45 -9.74
C CYS A 122 -10.88 13.08 -11.08
N TYR A 123 -12.21 13.14 -11.14
CA TYR A 123 -12.98 12.94 -12.37
C TYR A 123 -12.84 14.10 -13.39
N GLY A 124 -12.30 15.24 -12.97
CA GLY A 124 -12.09 16.41 -13.82
C GLY A 124 -13.34 17.27 -14.03
N ILE A 125 -14.23 17.32 -13.03
CA ILE A 125 -15.32 18.31 -12.99
C ILE A 125 -14.73 19.71 -12.88
N LYS A 126 -15.27 20.68 -13.65
CA LYS A 126 -14.81 22.07 -13.61
C LYS A 126 -15.35 22.78 -12.37
N ALA A 127 -14.55 23.68 -11.79
CA ALA A 127 -14.97 24.50 -10.65
C ALA A 127 -16.27 25.25 -10.97
N GLY A 128 -17.21 25.31 -10.02
CA GLY A 128 -18.49 26.00 -10.20
C GLY A 128 -19.50 25.31 -11.14
N SER A 129 -19.20 24.11 -11.67
CA SER A 129 -20.18 23.31 -12.42
C SER A 129 -21.42 23.04 -11.57
N SER A 130 -22.61 23.07 -12.17
CA SER A 130 -23.85 22.69 -11.46
C SER A 130 -23.92 21.18 -11.23
N GLY A 131 -24.35 20.79 -10.02
CA GLY A 131 -24.69 19.39 -9.73
C GLY A 131 -26.09 19.02 -10.25
N PRO A 132 -26.41 17.73 -10.39
CA PRO A 132 -27.76 17.28 -10.72
C PRO A 132 -28.78 17.81 -9.69
N ALA A 133 -29.92 18.29 -10.17
CA ALA A 133 -31.04 18.71 -9.30
C ALA A 133 -31.60 17.52 -8.49
N ARG A 134 -31.62 16.32 -9.08
CA ARG A 134 -31.98 15.05 -8.43
C ARG A 134 -30.91 14.00 -8.74
N ARG A 135 -30.40 13.32 -7.72
CA ARG A 135 -29.45 12.21 -7.89
C ARG A 135 -30.14 11.04 -8.59
N THR A 136 -29.46 10.43 -9.54
CA THR A 136 -29.88 9.12 -10.07
C THR A 136 -29.77 8.04 -8.99
N ALA A 137 -30.41 6.90 -9.23
CA ALA A 137 -30.32 5.72 -8.38
C ALA A 137 -28.87 5.28 -8.10
N ALA A 138 -27.97 5.39 -9.08
CA ALA A 138 -26.56 5.05 -8.95
C ALA A 138 -25.79 6.13 -8.17
N GLN A 139 -26.09 7.42 -8.39
CA GLN A 139 -25.49 8.52 -7.66
C GLN A 139 -25.85 8.52 -6.18
N ALA A 140 -27.13 8.29 -5.86
CA ALA A 140 -27.59 8.21 -4.48
C ALA A 140 -26.86 7.06 -3.75
N ASP A 141 -26.73 5.91 -4.40
CA ASP A 141 -26.02 4.74 -3.88
C ASP A 141 -24.53 5.04 -3.63
N VAL A 142 -23.83 5.72 -4.56
CA VAL A 142 -22.45 6.20 -4.34
C VAL A 142 -22.36 7.13 -3.11
N VAL A 143 -23.26 8.11 -2.99
CA VAL A 143 -23.24 9.07 -1.87
C VAL A 143 -23.50 8.37 -0.53
N HIS A 144 -24.45 7.45 -0.46
CA HIS A 144 -24.70 6.65 0.74
C HIS A 144 -23.46 5.86 1.18
N ARG A 145 -22.69 5.33 0.23
CA ARG A 145 -21.43 4.62 0.54
C ARG A 145 -20.34 5.53 1.05
N ILE A 146 -20.19 6.72 0.45
CA ILE A 146 -19.23 7.72 0.94
C ILE A 146 -19.57 8.09 2.39
N VAL A 147 -20.85 8.34 2.68
CA VAL A 147 -21.33 8.61 4.05
C VAL A 147 -20.97 7.46 4.99
N SER A 148 -21.33 6.21 4.61
CA SER A 148 -21.05 5.03 5.43
C SER A 148 -19.55 4.85 5.71
N LYS A 149 -18.68 5.01 4.71
CA LYS A 149 -17.23 4.91 4.89
C LYS A 149 -16.66 6.05 5.73
N ALA A 150 -17.20 7.27 5.63
CA ALA A 150 -16.76 8.39 6.45
C ALA A 150 -17.15 8.21 7.93
N LEU A 151 -18.33 7.66 8.20
CA LEU A 151 -18.76 7.30 9.56
C LEU A 151 -17.90 6.17 10.14
N ASP A 152 -17.67 5.09 9.39
CA ASP A 152 -16.77 4.00 9.77
C ASP A 152 -15.35 4.51 10.04
N PHE A 153 -14.85 5.41 9.19
CA PHE A 153 -13.53 6.03 9.39
C PHE A 153 -13.46 6.84 10.68
N GLU A 154 -14.50 7.64 11.00
CA GLU A 154 -14.56 8.39 12.25
C GLU A 154 -14.65 7.50 13.48
N GLU A 155 -15.47 6.44 13.43
CA GLU A 155 -15.60 5.47 14.51
C GLU A 155 -14.28 4.73 14.78
N ARG A 156 -13.61 4.25 13.73
CA ARG A 156 -12.30 3.59 13.82
C ARG A 156 -11.23 4.52 14.39
N LEU A 157 -11.30 5.81 14.07
CA LEU A 157 -10.45 6.78 14.73
C LEU A 157 -10.88 6.92 16.19
N GLN A 158 -12.16 7.16 16.50
CA GLN A 158 -12.64 7.48 17.85
C GLN A 158 -12.32 6.36 18.87
N SER A 159 -12.29 5.10 18.44
CA SER A 159 -12.08 3.92 19.30
C SER A 159 -10.63 3.64 19.71
N LEU A 160 -9.64 4.31 19.12
CA LEU A 160 -8.23 4.06 19.46
C LEU A 160 -7.90 4.48 20.89
N ALA A 161 -7.20 3.60 21.61
CA ALA A 161 -6.62 3.91 22.92
C ALA A 161 -5.49 4.96 22.84
N ALA A 162 -5.29 5.73 23.91
CA ALA A 162 -4.10 6.58 24.06
C ALA A 162 -2.81 5.73 24.04
N GLY A 163 -1.73 6.25 23.46
CA GLY A 163 -0.45 5.53 23.35
C GLY A 163 -0.35 4.54 22.17
N SER A 164 -1.42 4.34 21.40
CA SER A 164 -1.47 3.34 20.32
C SER A 164 -0.98 3.85 18.95
N TRP A 165 -0.77 5.16 18.78
CA TRP A 165 -0.53 5.77 17.46
C TRP A 165 0.61 6.78 17.44
N GLU A 166 0.99 7.30 18.60
CA GLU A 166 1.98 8.36 18.83
C GLU A 166 3.38 7.95 18.36
N SER A 167 3.71 6.66 18.44
CA SER A 167 4.97 6.09 17.96
C SER A 167 5.10 6.13 16.43
N PHE A 168 4.00 6.33 15.71
CA PHE A 168 3.99 6.48 14.25
C PHE A 168 4.11 7.93 13.78
N LEU A 169 4.11 8.90 14.69
CA LEU A 169 4.39 10.29 14.33
C LEU A 169 5.86 10.44 13.92
N PRO A 170 6.15 11.14 12.82
CA PRO A 170 7.52 11.44 12.46
C PRO A 170 8.12 12.45 13.43
N ASP A 171 9.44 12.43 13.60
CA ASP A 171 10.15 13.26 14.59
C ASP A 171 10.00 14.77 14.34
N TRP A 172 9.76 15.18 13.09
CA TRP A 172 9.56 16.59 12.72
C TRP A 172 8.16 17.15 13.05
N VAL A 173 7.27 16.36 13.64
CA VAL A 173 5.94 16.82 14.10
C VAL A 173 6.00 17.10 15.62
N PRO A 174 6.13 18.35 16.07
CA PRO A 174 6.31 18.72 17.48
C PRO A 174 4.97 18.69 18.22
N LEU A 175 4.37 17.50 18.39
CA LEU A 175 3.23 17.31 19.28
C LEU A 175 3.74 16.97 20.67
N ASP A 176 3.24 17.70 21.68
CA ASP A 176 3.51 17.49 23.11
C ASP A 176 2.76 16.25 23.62
N VAL A 177 3.15 15.10 23.07
CA VAL A 177 2.58 13.80 23.41
C VAL A 177 3.74 12.88 23.71
N VAL A 178 3.66 12.17 24.84
CA VAL A 178 4.61 11.13 25.20
C VAL A 178 4.59 10.07 24.11
N ARG A 179 5.66 9.98 23.32
CA ARG A 179 5.81 8.95 22.30
C ARG A 179 6.35 7.70 23.00
N PRO A 180 5.58 6.59 23.09
CA PRO A 180 6.15 5.33 23.53
C PRO A 180 7.32 5.01 22.61
N GLY A 181 8.53 4.89 23.17
CA GLY A 181 9.79 5.02 22.44
C GLY A 181 9.78 4.30 21.09
N GLY A 182 9.63 5.07 20.00
CA GLY A 182 9.72 4.55 18.64
C GLY A 182 11.15 4.15 18.31
N ALA A 183 11.35 3.51 17.16
CA ALA A 183 12.67 3.20 16.66
C ALA A 183 13.43 4.48 16.33
N LYS A 184 14.28 4.93 17.26
CA LYS A 184 15.16 6.07 17.09
C LYS A 184 16.59 5.59 16.93
N ILE A 185 17.34 6.26 16.06
CA ILE A 185 18.80 6.20 16.16
C ILE A 185 19.12 6.78 17.53
N GLY A 186 19.80 6.00 18.34
CA GLY A 186 20.17 6.38 19.69
C GLY A 186 21.49 5.76 20.03
N ASN A 187 22.04 6.18 21.17
CA ASN A 187 23.36 5.72 21.55
C ASN A 187 23.37 4.20 21.68
N LEU A 188 24.43 3.58 21.16
CA LEU A 188 24.63 2.15 21.25
C LEU A 188 24.67 1.74 22.72
N CYS A 189 23.86 0.75 23.08
CA CYS A 189 23.91 0.09 24.38
C CYS A 189 23.94 -1.40 24.12
N ALA A 190 25.10 -2.02 24.36
CA ALA A 190 25.38 -3.40 24.04
C ALA A 190 24.24 -4.29 24.51
N ASP A 191 23.94 -4.29 25.81
CA ASP A 191 22.95 -5.14 26.48
C ASP A 191 21.52 -5.02 25.96
N ARG A 192 21.21 -3.91 25.27
CA ARG A 192 19.90 -3.74 24.63
C ARG A 192 19.86 -4.29 23.21
N VAL A 193 21.01 -4.48 22.55
CA VAL A 193 21.09 -5.07 21.22
C VAL A 193 20.76 -6.56 21.29
N ASP A 194 19.87 -6.95 20.41
CA ASP A 194 19.48 -8.34 20.23
C ASP A 194 20.61 -9.11 19.55
N VAL A 195 21.18 -10.07 20.28
CA VAL A 195 22.23 -10.97 19.81
C VAL A 195 21.72 -12.39 20.07
N LEU A 196 21.81 -13.25 19.06
CA LEU A 196 21.42 -14.66 19.18
C LEU A 196 22.38 -15.42 20.09
N GLN A 197 21.96 -16.58 20.59
CA GLN A 197 22.88 -17.47 21.31
C GLN A 197 23.92 -18.08 20.36
N ALA A 198 23.49 -18.41 19.13
CA ALA A 198 24.33 -18.85 18.04
C ALA A 198 23.75 -18.32 16.72
N ALA A 199 24.61 -17.72 15.91
CA ALA A 199 24.30 -17.07 14.65
C ALA A 199 24.78 -17.93 13.46
N GLY A 200 24.33 -17.63 12.25
CA GLY A 200 24.82 -18.29 11.03
C GLY A 200 24.54 -19.80 10.95
N LEU A 201 23.53 -20.32 11.67
CA LEU A 201 23.20 -21.74 11.65
C LEU A 201 22.46 -22.20 10.40
N CYS A 202 21.93 -21.26 9.61
CA CYS A 202 21.23 -21.53 8.36
C CYS A 202 22.14 -21.21 7.17
N ASP A 203 22.57 -22.21 6.42
CA ASP A 203 23.30 -22.00 5.15
C ASP A 203 22.32 -21.73 3.99
N PRO A 204 22.33 -20.52 3.40
CA PRO A 204 21.45 -20.20 2.30
C PRO A 204 21.90 -20.80 0.96
N THR A 205 23.13 -21.29 0.81
CA THR A 205 23.70 -21.64 -0.51
C THR A 205 22.81 -22.60 -1.30
N SER A 206 22.32 -23.66 -0.65
CA SER A 206 21.52 -24.70 -1.29
C SER A 206 20.14 -24.24 -1.81
N CYS A 207 19.58 -23.15 -1.28
CA CYS A 207 18.28 -22.63 -1.72
C CYS A 207 18.38 -21.62 -2.88
N LEU A 208 19.60 -21.17 -3.21
CA LEU A 208 19.81 -20.12 -4.20
C LEU A 208 20.05 -20.72 -5.61
N PRO A 209 19.63 -20.05 -6.69
CA PRO A 209 19.95 -20.47 -8.05
C PRO A 209 21.47 -20.55 -8.31
N ALA A 210 21.91 -21.44 -9.19
CA ALA A 210 23.34 -21.61 -9.51
C ALA A 210 24.03 -20.30 -9.93
N SER A 211 23.38 -19.49 -10.76
CA SER A 211 23.90 -18.18 -11.19
C SER A 211 24.07 -17.18 -10.04
N VAL A 212 23.29 -17.32 -8.97
CA VAL A 212 23.45 -16.54 -7.75
C VAL A 212 24.59 -17.08 -6.90
N GLN A 213 24.69 -18.41 -6.77
CA GLN A 213 25.78 -19.06 -6.06
C GLN A 213 27.14 -18.65 -6.64
N GLU A 214 27.26 -18.64 -7.98
CA GLU A 214 28.45 -18.15 -8.70
C GLU A 214 28.85 -16.73 -8.29
N VAL A 215 27.88 -15.84 -8.04
CA VAL A 215 28.16 -14.45 -7.66
C VAL A 215 28.56 -14.33 -6.19
N ILE A 216 27.84 -15.00 -5.27
CA ILE A 216 28.06 -14.84 -3.83
C ILE A 216 29.30 -15.58 -3.30
N HIS A 217 29.76 -16.61 -4.02
CA HIS A 217 30.96 -17.39 -3.68
C HIS A 217 32.21 -16.92 -4.44
N SER A 218 32.18 -15.73 -5.04
CA SER A 218 33.34 -15.16 -5.72
C SER A 218 33.37 -13.64 -5.54
N GLU A 219 34.43 -13.14 -4.92
CA GLU A 219 34.63 -11.71 -4.73
C GLU A 219 34.88 -10.97 -6.05
N ASP A 220 35.52 -11.62 -7.02
CA ASP A 220 35.78 -11.05 -8.36
C ASP A 220 34.50 -10.79 -9.15
N THR A 221 33.46 -11.59 -8.89
CA THR A 221 32.13 -11.40 -9.48
C THR A 221 31.27 -10.46 -8.65
N MET A 222 31.28 -10.59 -7.32
CA MET A 222 30.49 -9.76 -6.41
C MET A 222 30.95 -8.30 -6.45
N PHE A 223 32.25 -8.04 -6.46
CA PHE A 223 32.83 -6.71 -6.29
C PHE A 223 33.66 -6.29 -7.51
N ARG A 224 33.23 -6.70 -8.71
CA ARG A 224 33.90 -6.40 -9.97
C ARG A 224 34.11 -4.88 -10.14
N GLY A 225 35.37 -4.44 -10.13
CA GLY A 225 35.72 -3.03 -10.29
C GLY A 225 35.37 -2.16 -9.07
N ALA A 226 35.33 -2.74 -7.87
CA ALA A 226 35.17 -1.98 -6.65
C ALA A 226 36.24 -0.89 -6.51
N PRO A 227 35.86 0.35 -6.11
CA PRO A 227 36.82 1.44 -5.96
C PRO A 227 37.75 1.22 -4.77
N ASP A 228 38.93 1.82 -4.83
CA ASP A 228 39.87 1.85 -3.70
C ASP A 228 39.30 2.57 -2.47
N GLY A 229 39.88 2.30 -1.30
CA GLY A 229 39.56 3.01 -0.06
C GLY A 229 38.21 2.62 0.57
N LEU A 230 37.63 1.48 0.19
CA LEU A 230 36.44 0.93 0.86
C LEU A 230 36.72 0.42 2.27
N ALA A 231 37.98 0.17 2.62
CA ALA A 231 38.42 -0.14 3.99
C ALA A 231 38.45 1.09 4.92
N ALA A 232 38.33 2.31 4.39
CA ALA A 232 38.25 3.53 5.18
C ALA A 232 36.79 3.95 5.36
N TYR A 233 36.25 3.77 6.57
CA TYR A 233 34.85 4.05 6.90
C TYR A 233 34.68 4.66 8.29
N GLU A 234 33.48 5.16 8.59
CA GLU A 234 33.16 5.85 9.83
C GLU A 234 33.46 4.98 11.06
N GLN A 235 34.17 5.59 12.00
CA GLN A 235 34.52 4.97 13.27
C GLN A 235 33.41 5.17 14.30
N VAL A 236 33.44 4.36 15.36
CA VAL A 236 32.53 4.53 16.50
C VAL A 236 32.91 5.78 17.28
N LEU A 237 31.91 6.52 17.74
CA LEU A 237 32.10 7.68 18.61
C LEU A 237 32.84 7.27 19.89
N VAL A 238 33.70 8.15 20.40
CA VAL A 238 34.57 7.85 21.57
C VAL A 238 33.73 7.45 22.78
N GLU A 239 32.61 8.13 23.00
CA GLU A 239 31.65 7.87 24.07
C GLU A 239 30.91 6.54 23.93
N GLU A 240 30.78 6.01 22.71
CA GLU A 240 30.13 4.72 22.44
C GLU A 240 31.12 3.56 22.36
N ARG A 241 32.42 3.86 22.36
CA ARG A 241 33.48 2.86 22.18
C ARG A 241 33.38 1.70 23.17
N PRO A 242 33.16 1.90 24.49
CA PRO A 242 33.02 0.77 25.41
C PRO A 242 31.81 -0.11 25.10
N GLU A 243 30.67 0.49 24.75
CA GLU A 243 29.44 -0.24 24.39
C GLU A 243 29.63 -1.00 23.07
N TYR A 244 30.35 -0.44 22.12
CA TYR A 244 30.72 -1.13 20.89
C TYR A 244 31.60 -2.34 21.15
N VAL A 245 32.65 -2.20 21.95
CA VAL A 245 33.55 -3.32 22.28
C VAL A 245 32.78 -4.44 23.01
N ARG A 246 31.89 -4.10 23.96
CA ARG A 246 31.00 -5.08 24.60
C ARG A 246 30.07 -5.77 23.61
N LEU A 247 29.51 -5.03 22.66
CA LEU A 247 28.69 -5.60 21.61
C LEU A 247 29.50 -6.57 20.75
N VAL A 248 30.69 -6.17 20.29
CA VAL A 248 31.59 -7.02 19.49
C VAL A 248 31.88 -8.32 20.24
N ALA A 249 32.27 -8.27 21.51
CA ALA A 249 32.53 -9.47 22.31
C ALA A 249 31.31 -10.40 22.40
N ARG A 250 30.11 -9.85 22.58
CA ARG A 250 28.86 -10.62 22.58
C ARG A 250 28.56 -11.25 21.21
N GLN A 251 28.80 -10.52 20.13
CA GLN A 251 28.57 -11.01 18.77
C GLN A 251 29.62 -12.06 18.33
N LEU A 252 30.86 -11.96 18.81
CA LEU A 252 31.90 -12.98 18.64
C LEU A 252 31.49 -14.29 19.34
N ARG A 253 31.08 -14.22 20.62
CA ARG A 253 30.57 -15.39 21.36
C ARG A 253 29.33 -16.03 20.71
N ALA A 254 28.53 -15.24 20.01
CA ALA A 254 27.39 -15.71 19.24
C ALA A 254 27.75 -16.24 17.84
N GLN A 255 29.02 -16.23 17.42
CA GLN A 255 29.47 -16.58 16.06
C GLN A 255 28.85 -15.70 14.96
N GLN A 256 28.39 -14.50 15.31
CA GLN A 256 27.92 -13.51 14.32
C GLN A 256 29.09 -12.79 13.65
N LEU A 257 30.22 -12.67 14.37
CA LEU A 257 31.44 -12.03 13.90
C LEU A 257 32.64 -12.98 14.00
N GLY A 258 33.66 -12.71 13.18
CA GLY A 258 35.02 -13.21 13.31
C GLY A 258 36.01 -12.05 13.35
N LEU A 259 37.29 -12.35 13.58
CA LEU A 259 38.37 -11.36 13.65
C LEU A 259 39.40 -11.57 12.53
N VAL A 260 39.83 -10.46 11.92
CA VAL A 260 40.90 -10.43 10.91
C VAL A 260 41.87 -9.27 11.15
N ASN A 261 43.11 -9.38 10.69
CA ASN A 261 44.11 -8.32 10.74
C ASN A 261 43.86 -7.23 9.69
N THR A 262 43.23 -7.57 8.56
CA THR A 262 42.92 -6.62 7.48
C THR A 262 41.58 -6.89 6.82
N VAL A 263 40.92 -5.81 6.39
CA VAL A 263 39.65 -5.83 5.65
C VAL A 263 39.82 -5.24 4.25
N LYS A 264 39.00 -5.70 3.31
CA LYS A 264 38.91 -5.14 1.96
C LYS A 264 37.93 -3.98 1.91
N ALA A 265 36.83 -4.10 2.67
CA ALA A 265 35.80 -3.09 2.77
C ALA A 265 35.04 -3.19 4.11
N GLY A 266 34.28 -2.16 4.44
CA GLY A 266 33.44 -2.19 5.63
C GLY A 266 32.53 -0.98 5.77
N GLY A 267 31.96 -0.85 6.96
CA GLY A 267 31.07 0.24 7.33
C GLY A 267 30.97 0.41 8.84
N GLY A 268 30.60 1.62 9.27
CA GLY A 268 30.29 1.89 10.68
C GLY A 268 29.08 1.09 11.18
N VAL A 269 28.89 1.05 12.50
CA VAL A 269 27.77 0.38 13.15
C VAL A 269 26.99 1.39 13.97
N PHE A 270 25.67 1.40 13.84
CA PHE A 270 24.79 2.27 14.62
C PHE A 270 23.60 1.49 15.17
N ALA A 271 23.06 1.94 16.31
CA ALA A 271 21.94 1.30 16.96
C ALA A 271 20.60 1.98 16.62
N VAL A 272 19.59 1.15 16.38
CA VAL A 272 18.20 1.60 16.20
C VAL A 272 17.35 0.97 17.29
N GLY A 273 16.67 1.78 18.09
CA GLY A 273 15.75 1.30 19.12
C GLY A 273 14.61 0.46 18.55
N LYS A 274 14.08 -0.48 19.34
CA LYS A 274 12.78 -1.11 19.08
C LYS A 274 11.68 -0.33 19.79
N PRO A 275 10.42 -0.42 19.31
CA PRO A 275 9.27 0.11 20.03
C PRO A 275 9.29 -0.26 21.52
N GLY A 276 9.13 0.72 22.40
CA GLY A 276 9.20 0.55 23.85
C GLY A 276 10.58 0.85 24.48
N GLY A 277 11.60 1.17 23.68
CA GLY A 277 12.89 1.73 24.13
C GLY A 277 13.82 0.80 24.92
N ARG A 278 13.41 -0.43 25.22
CA ARG A 278 14.19 -1.40 26.01
C ARG A 278 15.16 -2.26 25.21
N ARG A 279 14.95 -2.38 23.90
CA ARG A 279 15.76 -3.22 23.00
C ARG A 279 16.25 -2.39 21.80
N GLN A 280 17.33 -2.81 21.18
CA GLN A 280 17.97 -2.19 20.02
C GLN A 280 18.29 -3.24 18.94
N ARG A 281 18.48 -2.77 17.71
CA ARG A 281 19.08 -3.51 16.60
C ARG A 281 20.38 -2.81 16.23
N ALA A 282 21.47 -3.56 16.07
CA ALA A 282 22.67 -3.04 15.46
C ALA A 282 22.52 -3.09 13.93
N VAL A 283 22.72 -1.96 13.26
CA VAL A 283 22.70 -1.86 11.80
C VAL A 283 24.11 -1.58 11.32
N TRP A 284 24.56 -2.36 10.34
CA TRP A 284 25.84 -2.15 9.68
C TRP A 284 25.63 -1.20 8.50
N HIS A 285 26.38 -0.09 8.44
CA HIS A 285 26.19 0.94 7.44
C HIS A 285 26.86 0.56 6.10
N GLY A 286 26.23 -0.39 5.40
CA GLY A 286 26.76 -1.01 4.18
C GLY A 286 26.59 -0.22 2.89
N ARG A 287 26.30 1.08 2.92
CA ARG A 287 25.94 1.87 1.72
C ARG A 287 27.03 1.83 0.65
N ARG A 288 28.29 2.04 1.03
CA ARG A 288 29.43 2.09 0.07
C ARG A 288 29.74 0.70 -0.48
N VAL A 289 29.75 -0.31 0.38
CA VAL A 289 29.96 -1.72 -0.01
C VAL A 289 28.85 -2.18 -0.95
N SER A 290 27.59 -1.88 -0.64
CA SER A 290 26.43 -2.22 -1.49
C SER A 290 26.46 -1.52 -2.85
N ALA A 291 27.05 -0.33 -2.94
CA ALA A 291 27.21 0.39 -4.21
C ALA A 291 28.36 -0.16 -5.06
N ALA A 292 29.38 -0.76 -4.43
CA ALA A 292 30.47 -1.45 -5.11
C ALA A 292 30.11 -2.90 -5.51
N ALA A 293 29.12 -3.49 -4.85
CA ALA A 293 28.64 -4.83 -5.13
C ALA A 293 27.81 -4.89 -6.43
N GLN A 294 27.83 -6.05 -7.08
CA GLN A 294 26.90 -6.41 -8.14
C GLN A 294 25.46 -6.28 -7.62
N PRO A 295 24.52 -5.67 -8.36
CA PRO A 295 23.16 -5.51 -7.88
C PRO A 295 22.44 -6.87 -7.75
N PRO A 296 21.88 -7.20 -6.57
CA PRO A 296 21.15 -8.45 -6.41
C PRO A 296 19.94 -8.51 -7.35
N PRO A 297 19.47 -9.71 -7.71
CA PRO A 297 18.16 -9.86 -8.33
C PRO A 297 17.07 -9.24 -7.44
N LYS A 298 15.94 -8.88 -8.04
CA LYS A 298 14.78 -8.47 -7.27
C LYS A 298 14.27 -9.67 -6.47
N PRO A 299 14.04 -9.55 -5.15
CA PRO A 299 13.46 -10.65 -4.39
C PRO A 299 12.09 -10.99 -4.96
N ARG A 300 11.89 -12.27 -5.31
CA ARG A 300 10.64 -12.73 -5.92
C ARG A 300 9.55 -12.90 -4.87
N HIS A 301 8.32 -12.83 -5.34
CA HIS A 301 7.11 -13.09 -4.57
C HIS A 301 6.95 -12.26 -3.29
N LEU A 302 7.55 -11.06 -3.26
CA LEU A 302 7.39 -10.14 -2.14
C LEU A 302 5.92 -9.75 -1.97
N ALA A 303 5.41 -9.97 -0.76
CA ALA A 303 4.07 -9.58 -0.38
C ALA A 303 3.89 -8.06 -0.46
N SER A 304 2.72 -7.64 -0.92
CA SER A 304 2.33 -6.22 -0.93
C SER A 304 0.84 -6.08 -0.63
N PRO A 305 0.37 -4.90 -0.20
CA PRO A 305 -1.06 -4.67 0.01
C PRO A 305 -1.89 -4.89 -1.26
N THR A 306 -1.32 -4.65 -2.46
CA THR A 306 -2.00 -4.99 -3.72
C THR A 306 -2.20 -6.49 -3.88
N ALA A 307 -1.19 -7.30 -3.58
CA ALA A 307 -1.31 -8.76 -3.66
C ALA A 307 -2.33 -9.28 -2.63
N LEU A 308 -2.30 -8.78 -1.40
CA LEU A 308 -3.28 -9.16 -0.38
C LEU A 308 -4.71 -8.77 -0.74
N ALA A 309 -4.91 -7.62 -1.41
CA ALA A 309 -6.24 -7.19 -1.87
C ALA A 309 -6.85 -8.11 -2.95
N LEU A 310 -6.11 -9.10 -3.46
CA LEU A 310 -6.60 -10.13 -4.38
C LEU A 310 -7.21 -11.34 -3.66
N LEU A 311 -7.09 -11.42 -2.32
CA LEU A 311 -7.77 -12.43 -1.50
C LEU A 311 -9.28 -12.45 -1.78
N GLU A 312 -9.87 -13.64 -1.85
CA GLU A 312 -11.30 -13.81 -2.00
C GLU A 312 -11.90 -14.50 -0.81
N CYS A 313 -12.82 -13.82 -0.14
CA CYS A 313 -13.62 -14.40 0.91
C CYS A 313 -14.97 -14.84 0.34
N PRO A 314 -15.47 -16.05 0.65
CA PRO A 314 -16.84 -16.43 0.36
C PRO A 314 -17.85 -15.46 1.00
N GLN A 315 -19.02 -15.28 0.38
CA GLN A 315 -20.01 -14.25 0.79
C GLN A 315 -20.44 -14.36 2.27
N HIS A 316 -20.48 -15.58 2.81
CA HIS A 316 -20.80 -15.89 4.20
C HIS A 316 -19.64 -16.54 4.95
N GLY A 317 -18.45 -16.56 4.35
CA GLY A 317 -17.24 -17.14 4.92
C GLY A 317 -16.36 -16.08 5.57
N HIS A 318 -15.19 -16.53 6.02
CA HIS A 318 -14.14 -15.69 6.57
C HIS A 318 -12.77 -16.22 6.15
N ILE A 319 -11.83 -15.33 5.91
CA ILE A 319 -10.41 -15.66 5.81
C ILE A 319 -9.80 -15.73 7.20
N ARG A 320 -9.15 -16.84 7.53
CA ARG A 320 -8.32 -16.98 8.73
C ARG A 320 -6.87 -16.78 8.37
N CYS A 321 -6.07 -16.31 9.31
CA CYS A 321 -4.65 -16.03 9.13
C CYS A 321 -3.83 -16.64 10.26
N SER A 322 -2.73 -17.30 9.88
CA SER A 322 -1.62 -17.59 10.79
C SER A 322 -0.36 -16.87 10.31
N LYS A 323 0.46 -16.38 11.24
CA LYS A 323 1.68 -15.60 10.94
C LYS A 323 2.88 -16.17 11.69
N ARG A 324 4.05 -16.16 11.03
CA ARG A 324 5.37 -16.41 11.62
C ARG A 324 6.33 -15.26 11.28
N ASP A 325 7.17 -14.89 12.24
CA ASP A 325 8.23 -13.87 12.13
C ASP A 325 9.56 -14.53 12.48
N ALA A 326 10.53 -14.50 11.57
CA ALA A 326 11.87 -15.04 11.85
C ALA A 326 12.68 -14.08 12.74
N SER A 327 13.18 -14.58 13.88
CA SER A 327 13.82 -13.73 14.90
C SER A 327 15.25 -13.34 14.51
N CYS A 328 15.54 -12.05 14.30
CA CYS A 328 16.88 -11.60 13.87
C CYS A 328 17.33 -12.33 12.60
N TRP A 329 16.43 -12.42 11.61
CA TRP A 329 16.54 -13.34 10.49
C TRP A 329 17.89 -13.30 9.76
N PHE A 330 18.40 -12.10 9.46
CA PHE A 330 19.69 -11.95 8.78
C PHE A 330 20.87 -12.54 9.56
N ASP A 331 20.85 -12.44 10.89
CA ASP A 331 21.90 -12.97 11.76
C ASP A 331 21.85 -14.51 11.85
N GLN A 332 20.79 -15.16 11.36
CA GLN A 332 20.71 -16.61 11.30
C GLN A 332 21.35 -17.18 10.02
N LEU A 333 21.48 -16.37 8.97
CA LEU A 333 21.94 -16.79 7.65
C LEU A 333 23.46 -16.66 7.56
N SER A 334 24.16 -17.77 7.32
CA SER A 334 25.62 -17.74 7.17
C SER A 334 26.05 -16.99 5.91
N LEU A 335 27.16 -16.27 6.02
CA LEU A 335 27.79 -15.54 4.91
C LEU A 335 28.94 -16.36 4.31
N PRO A 336 29.03 -16.50 2.98
CA PRO A 336 30.18 -17.12 2.31
C PRO A 336 31.52 -16.50 2.75
N SER A 337 32.54 -17.34 2.92
CA SER A 337 33.88 -16.95 3.40
C SER A 337 34.51 -15.83 2.58
N GLU A 338 34.29 -15.86 1.27
CA GLU A 338 34.83 -14.93 0.28
C GLU A 338 34.33 -13.50 0.51
N LEU A 339 33.15 -13.34 1.11
CA LEU A 339 32.53 -12.04 1.34
C LEU A 339 32.86 -11.45 2.72
N GLN A 340 33.34 -12.24 3.68
CA GLN A 340 33.47 -11.81 5.08
C GLN A 340 34.39 -10.59 5.24
N ARG A 341 35.53 -10.56 4.52
CA ARG A 341 36.48 -9.43 4.53
C ARG A 341 35.95 -8.14 3.89
N TRP A 342 34.81 -8.20 3.22
CA TRP A 342 34.10 -7.04 2.67
C TRP A 342 33.05 -6.47 3.63
N MET A 343 32.76 -7.20 4.71
CA MET A 343 31.78 -6.84 5.74
C MET A 343 32.47 -6.40 7.04
N GLY A 344 33.56 -5.65 6.91
CA GLY A 344 34.35 -5.13 8.02
C GLY A 344 33.60 -4.10 8.88
N ARG A 345 33.96 -4.04 10.15
CA ARG A 345 33.46 -3.10 11.16
C ARG A 345 34.62 -2.29 11.76
N PRO A 346 34.35 -1.22 12.53
CA PRO A 346 35.41 -0.45 13.18
C PRO A 346 36.37 -1.36 13.97
N PRO A 347 37.69 -1.20 13.80
CA PRO A 347 38.68 -2.07 14.45
C PRO A 347 38.60 -1.99 15.97
N VAL A 348 39.09 -3.02 16.64
CA VAL A 348 39.24 -3.18 18.09
C VAL A 348 40.65 -3.65 18.40
N THR A 349 41.15 -3.40 19.61
CA THR A 349 42.43 -3.96 20.07
C THR A 349 42.20 -5.22 20.90
N VAL A 350 43.23 -6.07 21.00
CA VAL A 350 43.23 -7.22 21.92
C VAL A 350 42.95 -6.76 23.35
N GLU A 351 43.57 -5.66 23.78
CA GLU A 351 43.37 -5.11 25.12
C GLU A 351 41.94 -4.65 25.36
N GLU A 352 41.30 -3.98 24.39
CA GLU A 352 39.89 -3.59 24.50
C GLU A 352 38.99 -4.83 24.66
N LEU A 353 39.20 -5.86 23.84
CA LEU A 353 38.40 -7.08 23.91
C LEU A 353 38.61 -7.85 25.23
N ARG A 354 39.81 -7.80 25.81
CA ARG A 354 40.10 -8.41 27.12
C ARG A 354 39.51 -7.62 28.27
N VAL A 355 39.82 -6.33 28.35
CA VAL A 355 39.46 -5.47 29.50
C VAL A 355 37.99 -5.08 29.49
N ILE A 356 37.44 -4.71 28.33
CA ILE A 356 36.06 -4.24 28.20
C ILE A 356 35.15 -5.39 27.76
N GLY A 357 35.59 -6.19 26.79
CA GLY A 357 34.81 -7.33 26.27
C GLY A 357 34.79 -8.56 27.19
N GLY A 358 35.76 -8.66 28.10
CA GLY A 358 35.90 -9.79 29.02
C GLY A 358 36.23 -11.10 28.30
N LEU A 359 36.96 -11.05 27.19
CA LEU A 359 37.41 -12.24 26.45
C LEU A 359 38.78 -12.71 26.96
N SER A 360 38.98 -14.03 27.05
CA SER A 360 40.32 -14.61 27.28
C SER A 360 41.15 -14.59 25.99
N LEU A 361 42.47 -14.81 26.10
CA LEU A 361 43.32 -14.98 24.91
C LEU A 361 42.90 -16.21 24.10
N ASP A 362 42.59 -17.32 24.76
CA ASP A 362 42.12 -18.54 24.10
C ASP A 362 40.80 -18.32 23.34
N GLU A 363 39.85 -17.55 23.91
CA GLU A 363 38.63 -17.16 23.21
C GLU A 363 38.96 -16.33 21.96
N LEU A 364 39.89 -15.38 22.06
CA LEU A 364 40.29 -14.53 20.95
C LEU A 364 40.95 -15.31 19.83
N GLU A 365 41.86 -16.24 20.16
CA GLU A 365 42.47 -17.15 19.18
C GLU A 365 41.40 -17.97 18.44
N HIS A 366 40.35 -18.42 19.14
CA HIS A 366 39.25 -19.15 18.51
C HIS A 366 38.41 -18.31 17.54
N PHE A 367 38.35 -16.99 17.75
CA PHE A 367 37.58 -16.08 16.88
C PHE A 367 38.35 -15.54 15.69
N LEU A 368 39.66 -15.79 15.60
CA LEU A 368 40.45 -15.45 14.43
C LEU A 368 40.04 -16.31 13.23
N LEU A 369 39.88 -15.67 12.07
CA LEU A 369 39.73 -16.40 10.82
C LEU A 369 41.06 -17.07 10.41
N PRO A 370 41.03 -18.09 9.54
CA PRO A 370 42.24 -18.79 9.12
C PRO A 370 43.32 -17.85 8.58
N GLY A 371 44.53 -17.96 9.14
CA GLY A 371 45.71 -17.19 8.73
C GLY A 371 45.92 -15.85 9.45
N GLU A 372 45.12 -15.55 10.48
CA GLU A 372 45.21 -14.30 11.25
C GLU A 372 45.99 -14.49 12.56
N SER A 373 46.58 -13.41 13.09
CA SER A 373 47.34 -13.42 14.37
C SER A 373 46.85 -12.37 15.36
N LEU A 374 47.02 -12.62 16.66
CA LEU A 374 46.80 -11.63 17.73
C LEU A 374 47.90 -10.57 17.83
N ASP A 375 49.02 -10.73 17.13
CA ASP A 375 50.16 -9.80 17.18
C ASP A 375 49.89 -8.46 16.48
N ALA A 376 48.77 -8.36 15.76
CA ALA A 376 48.39 -7.12 15.09
C ALA A 376 48.00 -6.03 16.09
N SER A 377 48.39 -4.78 15.78
CA SER A 377 48.03 -3.62 16.59
C SER A 377 46.51 -3.40 16.67
N GLN A 378 45.78 -3.84 15.64
CA GLN A 378 44.33 -3.77 15.55
C GLN A 378 43.78 -5.03 14.87
N LEU A 379 42.61 -5.45 15.34
CA LEU A 379 41.79 -6.51 14.76
C LEU A 379 40.50 -5.90 14.25
N PHE A 380 40.05 -6.33 13.08
CA PHE A 380 38.80 -5.91 12.47
C PHE A 380 37.75 -6.99 12.68
N PRO A 381 36.62 -6.67 13.33
CA PRO A 381 35.47 -7.56 13.33
C PRO A 381 34.86 -7.62 11.92
N VAL A 382 34.63 -8.83 11.42
CA VAL A 382 33.98 -9.11 10.13
C VAL A 382 32.72 -9.92 10.34
N SER A 383 31.69 -9.71 9.52
CA SER A 383 30.43 -10.45 9.65
C SER A 383 30.58 -11.87 9.13
N LEU A 384 30.15 -12.87 9.92
CA LEU A 384 30.03 -14.28 9.50
C LEU A 384 28.61 -14.62 9.01
N THR A 385 27.70 -13.65 9.12
CA THR A 385 26.30 -13.74 8.73
C THR A 385 25.95 -12.60 7.80
N TRP A 386 24.86 -12.74 7.03
CA TRP A 386 24.39 -11.67 6.16
C TRP A 386 24.06 -10.42 6.99
N PRO A 387 24.74 -9.28 6.81
CA PRO A 387 24.54 -8.14 7.68
C PRO A 387 23.30 -7.34 7.28
N MET A 388 22.57 -6.82 8.27
CA MET A 388 21.55 -5.80 8.02
C MET A 388 22.22 -4.53 7.49
N GLY A 389 21.89 -4.14 6.25
CA GLY A 389 22.46 -2.98 5.57
C GLY A 389 23.27 -3.28 4.31
N PHE A 390 23.46 -4.56 3.98
CA PHE A 390 23.97 -4.98 2.67
C PHE A 390 22.82 -5.20 1.67
N SER A 391 23.00 -4.79 0.41
CA SER A 391 21.95 -4.84 -0.64
C SER A 391 21.40 -6.25 -0.88
N TRP A 392 22.23 -7.28 -0.75
CA TRP A 392 21.86 -8.68 -0.99
C TRP A 392 21.10 -9.36 0.15
N SER A 393 21.21 -8.86 1.39
CA SER A 393 20.69 -9.57 2.57
C SER A 393 19.19 -9.85 2.48
N SER A 394 18.41 -8.89 1.98
CA SER A 394 16.95 -9.07 1.81
C SER A 394 16.60 -10.08 0.72
N TYR A 395 17.38 -10.16 -0.36
CA TYR A 395 17.18 -11.15 -1.42
C TYR A 395 17.42 -12.56 -0.89
N VAL A 396 18.57 -12.79 -0.25
CA VAL A 396 18.92 -14.09 0.32
C VAL A 396 17.91 -14.52 1.38
N ALA A 397 17.55 -13.61 2.29
CA ALA A 397 16.55 -13.88 3.32
C ALA A 397 15.17 -14.25 2.76
N GLN A 398 14.73 -13.60 1.67
CA GLN A 398 13.48 -13.92 1.00
C GLN A 398 13.54 -15.33 0.36
N GLU A 399 14.61 -15.66 -0.36
CA GLU A 399 14.73 -16.98 -1.00
C GLU A 399 14.76 -18.13 0.02
N VAL A 400 15.47 -17.95 1.14
CA VAL A 400 15.50 -18.96 2.22
C VAL A 400 14.11 -19.15 2.82
N LEU A 401 13.36 -18.06 3.07
CA LEU A 401 12.00 -18.16 3.60
C LEU A 401 11.06 -18.86 2.60
N LEU A 402 11.17 -18.55 1.31
CA LEU A 402 10.39 -19.23 0.26
C LEU A 402 10.72 -20.72 0.17
N ASP A 403 11.99 -21.09 0.33
CA ASP A 403 12.42 -22.50 0.32
C ASP A 403 11.93 -23.28 1.56
N ILE A 404 11.89 -22.63 2.73
CA ILE A 404 11.21 -23.15 3.92
C ILE A 404 9.72 -23.38 3.64
N CYS A 405 9.04 -22.41 3.02
CA CYS A 405 7.63 -22.54 2.65
C CYS A 405 7.42 -23.75 1.73
N LYS A 406 8.20 -23.83 0.65
CA LYS A 406 8.15 -24.93 -0.33
C LYS A 406 8.35 -26.29 0.34
N SER A 407 9.35 -26.41 1.20
CA SER A 407 9.64 -27.65 1.94
C SER A 407 8.53 -28.04 2.92
N SER A 408 7.69 -27.08 3.31
CA SER A 408 6.54 -27.27 4.19
C SER A 408 5.23 -27.53 3.43
N GLY A 409 5.28 -27.66 2.10
CA GLY A 409 4.10 -27.84 1.26
C GLY A 409 3.37 -26.54 0.90
N LEU A 410 4.07 -25.40 0.92
CA LEU A 410 3.60 -24.11 0.43
C LEU A 410 4.38 -23.74 -0.84
N ASP A 411 3.84 -24.08 -2.01
CA ASP A 411 4.53 -23.89 -3.29
C ASP A 411 4.08 -22.62 -4.05
N GLU A 412 4.71 -22.35 -5.19
CA GLU A 412 4.46 -21.15 -6.00
C GLU A 412 3.01 -21.03 -6.52
N SER A 413 2.24 -22.11 -6.57
CA SER A 413 0.81 -22.06 -6.95
C SER A 413 -0.08 -21.46 -5.87
N GLN A 414 0.43 -21.36 -4.64
CA GLN A 414 -0.29 -20.89 -3.45
C GLN A 414 0.16 -19.49 -3.00
N VAL A 415 1.16 -18.89 -3.67
CA VAL A 415 1.74 -17.62 -3.22
C VAL A 415 0.91 -16.41 -3.69
N LEU A 416 0.76 -15.43 -2.81
CA LEU A 416 0.11 -14.15 -3.07
C LEU A 416 1.16 -13.07 -3.31
N SER A 417 1.44 -12.81 -4.59
CA SER A 417 2.34 -11.76 -5.01
C SER A 417 1.88 -11.07 -6.30
N CYS A 418 2.47 -9.91 -6.60
CA CYS A 418 2.17 -9.19 -7.83
C CYS A 418 2.87 -9.77 -9.06
N ASP A 419 3.96 -10.52 -8.89
CA ASP A 419 4.81 -11.03 -9.96
C ASP A 419 4.43 -12.42 -10.49
N THR A 420 3.51 -13.13 -9.82
CA THR A 420 2.94 -14.40 -10.30
C THR A 420 1.42 -14.35 -10.39
N ALA A 421 0.81 -15.32 -11.07
CA ALA A 421 -0.65 -15.44 -11.16
C ALA A 421 -1.26 -15.63 -9.75
N THR A 422 -2.41 -15.03 -9.51
CA THR A 422 -3.11 -15.22 -8.24
C THR A 422 -3.66 -16.66 -8.14
N PRO A 423 -3.58 -17.33 -6.97
CA PRO A 423 -4.11 -18.68 -6.80
C PRO A 423 -5.59 -18.81 -7.15
N LEU A 424 -5.99 -19.95 -7.73
CA LEU A 424 -7.40 -20.22 -8.05
C LEU A 424 -8.23 -20.56 -6.81
N SER A 425 -7.62 -21.30 -5.87
CA SER A 425 -8.21 -21.68 -4.58
C SER A 425 -7.62 -20.84 -3.44
N PHE A 426 -8.45 -20.50 -2.45
CA PHE A 426 -8.04 -19.83 -1.22
C PHE A 426 -8.11 -20.73 0.01
N GLU A 427 -8.29 -22.04 -0.17
CA GLU A 427 -8.28 -23.01 0.93
C GLU A 427 -6.94 -23.02 1.66
N GLN A 428 -5.85 -22.73 0.95
CA GLN A 428 -4.52 -22.54 1.52
C GLN A 428 -3.67 -21.69 0.58
N VAL A 429 -3.40 -20.46 0.98
CA VAL A 429 -2.50 -19.55 0.28
C VAL A 429 -1.56 -18.88 1.27
N PHE A 430 -0.45 -18.32 0.80
CA PHE A 430 0.48 -17.61 1.68
C PHE A 430 1.07 -16.36 1.02
N ALA A 431 1.60 -15.47 1.83
CA ALA A 431 2.39 -14.33 1.40
C ALA A 431 3.67 -14.29 2.24
N ALA A 432 4.78 -13.87 1.64
CA ALA A 432 6.08 -13.79 2.31
C ALA A 432 6.74 -12.42 2.08
N ALA A 433 7.36 -11.87 3.12
CA ALA A 433 8.11 -10.62 3.05
C ALA A 433 9.35 -10.69 3.96
N THR A 434 10.46 -11.15 3.39
CA THR A 434 11.77 -11.31 4.03
C THR A 434 11.73 -12.24 5.25
N ASP A 435 11.34 -11.73 6.41
CA ASP A 435 11.23 -12.44 7.69
C ASP A 435 9.78 -12.78 8.08
N ASP A 436 8.79 -12.19 7.42
CA ASP A 436 7.37 -12.36 7.70
C ASP A 436 6.73 -13.39 6.74
N LEU A 437 6.15 -14.46 7.30
CA LEU A 437 5.26 -15.40 6.60
C LEU A 437 3.83 -15.21 7.10
N MET A 438 2.88 -15.10 6.18
CA MET A 438 1.44 -15.05 6.47
C MET A 438 0.74 -16.14 5.65
N VAL A 439 0.06 -17.07 6.32
CA VAL A 439 -0.74 -18.14 5.72
C VAL A 439 -2.22 -17.81 5.90
N PHE A 440 -2.98 -17.85 4.81
CA PHE A 440 -4.41 -17.56 4.78
C PHE A 440 -5.21 -18.78 4.32
N SER A 441 -6.44 -18.90 4.83
CA SER A 441 -7.37 -19.97 4.42
C SER A 441 -8.82 -19.52 4.56
N ASP A 442 -9.65 -19.87 3.57
CA ASP A 442 -11.11 -19.79 3.65
C ASP A 442 -11.80 -21.13 4.01
N ALA A 443 -11.02 -22.20 4.23
CA ALA A 443 -11.52 -23.54 4.52
C ALA A 443 -12.02 -23.72 5.98
N GLY A 444 -11.96 -22.67 6.78
CA GLY A 444 -12.46 -22.65 8.15
C GLY A 444 -11.38 -22.84 9.23
N PRO A 445 -11.80 -22.96 10.50
CA PRO A 445 -10.88 -23.01 11.65
C PRO A 445 -9.90 -24.19 11.60
N GLY A 446 -8.66 -23.92 12.02
CA GLY A 446 -7.59 -24.92 12.18
C GLY A 446 -6.77 -25.20 10.92
N HIS A 447 -7.23 -24.83 9.73
CA HIS A 447 -6.51 -25.07 8.47
C HIS A 447 -5.17 -24.32 8.40
N THR A 448 -5.18 -23.02 8.73
CA THR A 448 -3.94 -22.24 8.72
C THR A 448 -2.99 -22.74 9.81
N LEU A 449 -3.50 -23.12 10.99
CA LEU A 449 -2.72 -23.66 12.11
C LEU A 449 -2.01 -24.97 11.73
N LYS A 450 -2.71 -25.89 11.06
CA LYS A 450 -2.11 -27.14 10.57
C LYS A 450 -0.95 -26.85 9.62
N THR A 451 -1.13 -25.90 8.72
CA THR A 451 -0.13 -25.50 7.73
C THR A 451 1.11 -24.90 8.41
N VAL A 452 0.93 -23.93 9.31
CA VAL A 452 2.07 -23.29 9.98
C VAL A 452 2.80 -24.22 10.94
N ARG A 453 2.19 -25.31 11.43
CA ARG A 453 2.91 -26.35 12.19
C ARG A 453 3.94 -27.09 11.34
N LEU A 454 3.64 -27.36 10.07
CA LEU A 454 4.62 -27.94 9.14
C LEU A 454 5.78 -26.96 8.91
N VAL A 455 5.46 -25.67 8.78
CA VAL A 455 6.47 -24.61 8.72
C VAL A 455 7.30 -24.56 10.00
N ASP A 456 6.67 -24.63 11.17
CA ASP A 456 7.36 -24.63 12.47
C ASP A 456 8.35 -25.81 12.59
N ASP A 457 8.00 -26.98 12.06
CA ASP A 457 8.87 -28.14 12.02
C ASP A 457 10.03 -27.97 11.04
N GLU A 458 9.79 -27.32 9.90
CA GLU A 458 10.85 -26.97 8.95
C GLU A 458 11.82 -25.91 9.50
N PHE A 459 11.31 -24.91 10.22
CA PHE A 459 12.14 -23.95 10.97
C PHE A 459 13.06 -24.70 11.94
N LYS A 460 12.52 -25.64 12.75
CA LYS A 460 13.33 -26.45 13.66
C LYS A 460 14.37 -27.29 12.92
N ARG A 461 13.98 -27.95 11.83
CA ARG A 461 14.88 -28.82 11.03
C ARG A 461 16.07 -28.04 10.50
N ARG A 462 15.86 -26.81 10.05
CA ARG A 462 16.91 -25.90 9.56
C ARG A 462 17.62 -25.11 10.65
N ARG A 463 17.27 -25.33 11.93
CA ARG A 463 17.77 -24.55 13.08
C ARG A 463 17.47 -23.05 12.95
N ALA A 464 16.40 -22.71 12.24
CA ALA A 464 15.88 -21.36 12.14
C ALA A 464 15.02 -21.04 13.37
N LEU A 465 15.27 -19.89 13.99
CA LEU A 465 14.58 -19.38 15.16
C LEU A 465 13.43 -18.46 14.76
N ARG A 466 12.24 -18.79 15.24
CA ARG A 466 11.04 -17.96 15.13
C ARG A 466 10.86 -17.06 16.35
N ASN A 467 10.20 -15.94 16.17
CA ASN A 467 9.82 -15.02 17.22
C ASN A 467 8.41 -15.35 17.74
N THR A 468 8.35 -16.32 18.65
CA THR A 468 7.08 -16.85 19.18
C THR A 468 6.16 -15.79 19.80
N SER A 469 6.71 -14.69 20.31
CA SER A 469 5.92 -13.58 20.87
C SER A 469 5.06 -12.83 19.84
N LYS A 470 5.36 -13.00 18.54
CA LYS A 470 4.63 -12.38 17.42
C LYS A 470 3.80 -13.39 16.63
N ASP A 471 3.82 -14.66 17.02
CA ASP A 471 3.05 -15.67 16.31
C ASP A 471 1.55 -15.33 16.38
N VAL A 472 0.88 -15.50 15.25
CA VAL A 472 -0.57 -15.42 15.16
C VAL A 472 -1.04 -16.79 14.71
N ASP A 473 -1.97 -17.39 15.44
CA ASP A 473 -2.48 -18.73 15.14
C ASP A 473 -3.98 -18.67 14.83
N ASP A 474 -4.29 -18.88 13.56
CA ASP A 474 -5.63 -19.08 13.02
C ASP A 474 -6.66 -18.04 13.45
N GLN A 475 -6.28 -16.76 13.34
CA GLN A 475 -7.09 -15.62 13.76
C GLN A 475 -7.85 -15.00 12.58
N LEU A 476 -8.98 -14.38 12.88
CA LEU A 476 -9.76 -13.57 11.92
C LEU A 476 -9.19 -12.15 11.76
N SER A 477 -8.38 -11.70 12.72
CA SER A 477 -7.79 -10.38 12.69
C SER A 477 -6.29 -10.46 12.93
N ALA A 478 -5.50 -9.91 12.01
CA ALA A 478 -4.04 -9.97 12.04
C ALA A 478 -3.40 -8.82 11.25
N THR A 479 -2.23 -8.36 11.67
CA THR A 479 -1.41 -7.41 10.91
C THR A 479 -0.53 -8.15 9.90
N CYS A 480 -0.76 -7.91 8.62
CA CYS A 480 -0.08 -8.55 7.49
C CYS A 480 0.69 -7.47 6.70
N VAL A 481 2.02 -7.48 6.70
CA VAL A 481 2.87 -6.44 6.06
C VAL A 481 2.42 -5.00 6.31
N GLY A 482 1.96 -4.72 7.54
CA GLY A 482 1.51 -3.39 7.96
C GLY A 482 0.06 -3.03 7.60
N VAL A 483 -0.68 -3.88 6.89
CA VAL A 483 -2.15 -3.76 6.74
C VAL A 483 -2.87 -4.70 7.70
N GLN A 484 -4.12 -4.37 8.04
CA GLN A 484 -4.94 -5.13 8.99
C GLN A 484 -5.92 -6.01 8.23
N LEU A 485 -5.89 -7.32 8.48
CA LEU A 485 -7.05 -8.19 8.26
C LEU A 485 -8.04 -7.93 9.40
N GLU A 486 -9.27 -7.57 9.06
CA GLU A 486 -10.35 -7.27 10.00
C GLU A 486 -11.48 -8.29 9.80
N ASP A 487 -11.76 -9.06 10.84
CA ASP A 487 -12.87 -10.03 10.93
C ASP A 487 -12.87 -11.08 9.80
N GLY A 488 -11.70 -11.32 9.17
CA GLY A 488 -11.52 -12.21 8.04
C GLY A 488 -12.20 -11.77 6.74
N VAL A 489 -12.77 -10.56 6.70
CA VAL A 489 -13.61 -10.10 5.59
C VAL A 489 -13.15 -8.78 4.98
N HIS A 490 -12.32 -8.01 5.69
CA HIS A 490 -11.76 -6.76 5.17
C HIS A 490 -10.25 -6.70 5.30
N LEU A 491 -9.61 -6.05 4.34
CA LEU A 491 -8.27 -5.50 4.51
C LEU A 491 -8.36 -3.99 4.69
N ALA A 492 -7.68 -3.47 5.70
CA ALA A 492 -7.75 -2.07 6.05
C ALA A 492 -6.42 -1.49 6.50
N VAL A 493 -6.28 -0.17 6.38
CA VAL A 493 -5.19 0.56 7.02
C VAL A 493 -5.43 0.61 8.53
N PRO A 494 -4.42 0.33 9.37
CA PRO A 494 -4.57 0.46 10.82
C PRO A 494 -5.00 1.88 11.21
N PRO A 495 -6.04 2.05 12.05
CA PRO A 495 -6.53 3.38 12.40
C PRO A 495 -5.46 4.26 13.08
N SER A 496 -4.52 3.64 13.81
CA SER A 496 -3.39 4.33 14.44
C SER A 496 -2.49 5.03 13.39
N ARG A 497 -2.29 4.39 12.25
CA ARG A 497 -1.55 4.94 11.12
C ARG A 497 -2.32 6.06 10.43
N CYS A 498 -3.64 5.91 10.27
CA CYS A 498 -4.50 6.98 9.76
C CYS A 498 -4.42 8.23 10.64
N LEU A 499 -4.46 8.07 11.97
CA LEU A 499 -4.39 9.21 12.89
C LEU A 499 -3.02 9.91 12.83
N ALA A 500 -1.92 9.15 12.83
CA ALA A 500 -0.58 9.72 12.70
C ALA A 500 -0.39 10.48 11.38
N MET A 501 -0.88 9.96 10.25
CA MET A 501 -0.86 10.66 8.96
C MET A 501 -1.70 11.94 8.98
N LEU A 502 -2.89 11.90 9.61
CA LEU A 502 -3.76 13.05 9.74
C LEU A 502 -3.10 14.19 10.52
N PHE A 503 -2.45 13.89 11.65
CA PHE A 503 -1.67 14.88 12.39
C PHE A 503 -0.47 15.41 11.62
N SER A 504 0.29 14.53 10.98
CA SER A 504 1.46 14.91 10.19
C SER A 504 1.10 15.86 9.06
N LEU A 505 -0.01 15.58 8.36
CA LEU A 505 -0.50 16.42 7.28
C LEU A 505 -1.14 17.73 7.78
N LEU A 506 -1.86 17.70 8.90
CA LEU A 506 -2.39 18.92 9.52
C LEU A 506 -1.27 19.89 9.91
N PHE A 507 -0.18 19.36 10.47
CA PHE A 507 1.01 20.15 10.80
C PHE A 507 1.66 20.74 9.54
N LEU A 508 1.81 19.92 8.49
CA LEU A 508 2.35 20.35 7.21
C LEU A 508 1.48 21.43 6.53
N LEU A 509 0.15 21.28 6.54
CA LEU A 509 -0.79 22.27 5.98
C LEU A 509 -0.76 23.61 6.73
N GLN A 510 -0.47 23.59 8.03
CA GLN A 510 -0.35 24.81 8.83
C GLN A 510 0.95 25.55 8.56
N ARG A 511 2.06 24.81 8.45
CA ARG A 511 3.39 25.40 8.23
C ARG A 511 3.66 25.77 6.78
N GLN A 512 3.17 24.97 5.85
CA GLN A 512 3.46 25.06 4.41
C GLN A 512 4.95 25.04 4.08
N GLU A 513 5.78 24.53 4.99
CA GLU A 513 7.22 24.43 4.87
C GLU A 513 7.67 23.06 5.39
N ALA A 514 8.49 22.38 4.60
CA ALA A 514 9.11 21.10 4.94
C ALA A 514 10.28 20.81 3.99
N SER A 515 11.17 19.92 4.39
CA SER A 515 12.18 19.40 3.47
C SER A 515 11.62 18.31 2.55
N PRO A 516 12.22 18.06 1.37
CA PRO A 516 11.89 16.92 0.52
C PRO A 516 11.88 15.60 1.28
N LYS A 517 12.84 15.36 2.17
CA LYS A 517 12.89 14.19 3.06
C LYS A 517 11.65 14.07 3.95
N GLN A 518 11.21 15.17 4.57
CA GLN A 518 10.03 15.17 5.44
C GLN A 518 8.74 14.87 4.66
N VAL A 519 8.57 15.47 3.48
CA VAL A 519 7.42 15.20 2.61
C VAL A 519 7.46 13.77 2.08
N HIS A 520 8.65 13.26 1.73
CA HIS A 520 8.85 11.87 1.28
C HIS A 520 8.44 10.85 2.36
N GLN A 521 8.75 11.10 3.63
CA GLN A 521 8.33 10.23 4.74
C GLN A 521 6.81 10.11 4.84
N LEU A 522 6.08 11.22 4.68
CA LEU A 522 4.61 11.20 4.68
C LEU A 522 4.05 10.51 3.43
N LEU A 523 4.56 10.88 2.25
CA LEU A 523 4.14 10.32 0.97
C LEU A 523 4.34 8.80 0.94
N GLY A 524 5.50 8.30 1.39
CA GLY A 524 5.81 6.87 1.36
C GLY A 524 4.81 6.04 2.16
N VAL A 525 4.37 6.53 3.32
CA VAL A 525 3.34 5.85 4.13
C VAL A 525 1.97 5.88 3.43
N GLN A 526 1.56 7.02 2.86
CA GLN A 526 0.29 7.09 2.11
C GLN A 526 0.30 6.15 0.90
N GLN A 527 1.38 6.16 0.11
CA GLN A 527 1.53 5.33 -1.07
C GLN A 527 1.50 3.84 -0.73
N TRP A 528 2.13 3.42 0.37
CA TRP A 528 2.07 2.03 0.82
C TRP A 528 0.62 1.56 1.00
N TYR A 529 -0.21 2.39 1.61
CA TYR A 529 -1.61 2.07 1.83
C TYR A 529 -2.50 2.27 0.60
N ASP A 530 -2.14 3.18 -0.30
CA ASP A 530 -2.79 3.29 -1.60
C ASP A 530 -2.64 2.02 -2.44
N LEU A 531 -1.70 1.13 -2.14
CA LEU A 531 -1.60 -0.18 -2.80
C LEU A 531 -2.82 -1.09 -2.55
N LEU A 532 -3.64 -0.85 -1.51
CA LEU A 532 -4.94 -1.52 -1.34
C LEU A 532 -5.95 -1.12 -2.43
N CYS A 533 -5.82 0.10 -2.96
CA CYS A 533 -6.66 0.69 -4.01
C CYS A 533 -5.73 1.39 -5.02
N ARG A 534 -4.91 0.60 -5.72
CA ARG A 534 -3.72 1.09 -6.45
C ARG A 534 -3.98 2.25 -7.41
N CYS A 535 -5.17 2.34 -8.00
CA CYS A 535 -5.58 3.45 -8.86
C CYS A 535 -5.49 4.83 -8.16
N LYS A 536 -5.53 4.89 -6.81
CA LYS A 536 -5.30 6.12 -6.03
C LYS A 536 -3.95 6.78 -6.31
N LEU A 537 -2.93 6.03 -6.73
CA LEU A 537 -1.60 6.58 -7.02
C LEU A 537 -1.62 7.67 -8.12
N ALA A 538 -2.67 7.73 -8.96
CA ALA A 538 -2.87 8.75 -9.99
C ALA A 538 -3.22 10.16 -9.43
N VAL A 539 -3.50 10.25 -8.12
CA VAL A 539 -3.65 11.54 -7.43
C VAL A 539 -2.33 12.31 -7.42
N TYR A 540 -1.21 11.59 -7.25
CA TYR A 540 0.12 12.17 -7.10
C TYR A 540 0.79 12.43 -8.44
N ASP A 541 1.35 13.63 -8.59
CA ASP A 541 2.08 14.07 -9.78
C ASP A 541 3.19 15.05 -9.37
N LYS A 542 2.82 16.25 -8.92
CA LYS A 542 3.77 17.30 -8.53
C LYS A 542 4.52 17.01 -7.25
N VAL A 543 3.96 16.19 -6.35
CA VAL A 543 4.69 15.75 -5.16
C VAL A 543 5.95 14.96 -5.53
N TYR A 544 5.95 14.17 -6.62
CA TYR A 544 7.13 13.39 -7.03
C TYR A 544 8.29 14.28 -7.47
N GLU A 545 7.98 15.40 -8.11
CA GLU A 545 8.97 16.42 -8.50
C GLU A 545 9.59 17.06 -7.25
N PHE A 546 8.76 17.38 -6.25
CA PHE A 546 9.23 17.98 -4.98
C PHE A 546 10.14 17.02 -4.18
N VAL A 547 9.84 15.72 -4.15
CA VAL A 547 10.61 14.72 -3.39
C VAL A 547 11.68 14.00 -4.21
N ARG A 548 12.07 14.57 -5.37
CA ARG A 548 13.02 13.94 -6.30
C ARG A 548 14.35 13.57 -5.64
N ASP A 549 14.83 14.41 -4.73
CA ASP A 549 15.89 14.06 -3.79
C ASP A 549 15.29 13.75 -2.41
N PRO A 550 15.06 12.48 -2.06
CA PRO A 550 14.44 12.10 -0.79
C PRO A 550 15.39 12.23 0.41
N PHE A 551 16.67 12.56 0.19
CA PHE A 551 17.66 12.74 1.25
C PHE A 551 17.86 14.21 1.64
N ASP A 552 17.39 15.14 0.80
CA ASP A 552 17.46 16.58 1.06
C ASP A 552 16.70 16.95 2.33
N THR A 553 17.47 17.45 3.31
CA THR A 553 16.98 17.85 4.64
C THR A 553 16.71 19.36 4.75
N ALA A 554 17.01 20.15 3.71
CA ALA A 554 16.79 21.59 3.71
C ALA A 554 15.29 21.90 3.70
N VAL A 555 14.83 22.70 4.66
CA VAL A 555 13.43 23.14 4.74
C VAL A 555 13.14 24.10 3.58
N LYS A 556 12.04 23.84 2.87
CA LYS A 556 11.59 24.64 1.72
C LYS A 556 10.10 24.94 1.83
N ALA A 557 9.66 26.03 1.21
CA ALA A 557 8.24 26.26 0.99
C ALA A 557 7.66 25.11 0.14
N VAL A 558 6.57 24.51 0.61
CA VAL A 558 5.90 23.41 -0.07
C VAL A 558 4.84 23.99 -1.00
N PRO A 559 4.89 23.73 -2.32
CA PRO A 559 3.90 24.27 -3.25
C PRO A 559 2.46 23.86 -2.88
N ALA A 560 1.50 24.78 -3.07
CA ALA A 560 0.09 24.53 -2.73
C ALA A 560 -0.49 23.29 -3.43
N ILE A 561 -0.06 22.99 -4.66
CA ILE A 561 -0.47 21.78 -5.39
C ILE A 561 0.07 20.50 -4.74
N VAL A 562 1.29 20.53 -4.18
CA VAL A 562 1.88 19.38 -3.47
C VAL A 562 1.10 19.11 -2.19
N LEU A 563 0.80 20.16 -1.42
CA LEU A 563 -0.07 20.07 -0.23
C LEU A 563 -1.45 19.53 -0.59
N PHE A 564 -2.00 19.97 -1.73
CA PHE A 564 -3.29 19.52 -2.22
C PHE A 564 -3.30 18.04 -2.63
N GLU A 565 -2.28 17.55 -3.34
CA GLU A 565 -2.16 16.13 -3.70
C GLU A 565 -2.09 15.23 -2.46
N LEU A 566 -1.28 15.60 -1.46
CA LEU A 566 -1.19 14.88 -0.17
C LEU A 566 -2.53 14.87 0.57
N ALA A 567 -3.22 16.01 0.59
CA ALA A 567 -4.55 16.17 1.18
C ALA A 567 -5.62 15.34 0.48
N LEU A 568 -5.64 15.34 -0.86
CA LEU A 568 -6.55 14.48 -1.63
C LEU A 568 -6.31 13.00 -1.34
N GLY A 569 -5.04 12.57 -1.30
CA GLY A 569 -4.68 11.20 -0.97
C GLY A 569 -5.26 10.74 0.38
N LEU A 570 -5.19 11.61 1.40
CA LEU A 570 -5.70 11.32 2.74
C LEU A 570 -7.23 11.47 2.85
N LEU A 571 -7.86 12.44 2.17
CA LEU A 571 -9.33 12.55 2.10
C LEU A 571 -9.94 11.28 1.49
N LEU A 572 -9.33 10.78 0.41
CA LEU A 572 -9.71 9.50 -0.22
C LEU A 572 -9.23 8.28 0.60
N GLY A 573 -8.60 8.49 1.75
CA GLY A 573 -8.22 7.44 2.70
C GLY A 573 -9.40 6.70 3.30
N VAL A 574 -10.62 7.26 3.26
CA VAL A 574 -11.85 6.53 3.65
C VAL A 574 -12.09 5.27 2.80
N PHE A 575 -11.46 5.17 1.62
CA PHE A 575 -11.54 4.01 0.73
C PHE A 575 -10.44 2.96 0.97
N TRP A 576 -9.56 3.17 1.95
CA TRP A 576 -8.50 2.21 2.31
C TRP A 576 -9.00 0.97 3.07
N ARG A 577 -10.30 0.72 3.07
CA ARG A 577 -10.91 -0.50 3.59
C ARG A 577 -11.58 -1.24 2.45
N VAL A 578 -10.98 -2.37 2.09
CA VAL A 578 -11.36 -3.24 0.98
C VAL A 578 -12.14 -4.43 1.52
N ASP A 579 -13.31 -4.69 0.95
CA ASP A 579 -14.12 -5.87 1.27
C ASP A 579 -13.67 -7.04 0.38
N LEU A 580 -13.22 -8.14 1.01
CA LEU A 580 -12.71 -9.33 0.33
C LEU A 580 -13.83 -10.21 -0.25
N ARG A 581 -15.10 -9.94 0.12
CA ARG A 581 -16.28 -10.68 -0.32
C ARG A 581 -16.90 -10.15 -1.60
N ARG A 582 -16.27 -9.15 -2.23
CA ARG A 582 -16.77 -8.54 -3.47
C ARG A 582 -16.95 -9.62 -4.55
N PRO A 583 -18.16 -9.82 -5.09
CA PRO A 583 -18.37 -10.82 -6.12
C PRO A 583 -17.78 -10.37 -7.45
N PHE A 584 -17.49 -11.33 -8.33
CA PHE A 584 -17.24 -11.01 -9.73
C PHE A 584 -18.53 -10.67 -10.45
N ALA A 585 -18.48 -9.67 -11.33
CA ALA A 585 -19.49 -9.52 -12.36
C ALA A 585 -19.34 -10.71 -13.33
N PRO A 586 -20.42 -11.41 -13.73
CA PRO A 586 -20.40 -12.54 -14.65
C PRO A 586 -20.23 -12.07 -16.11
N LEU A 587 -19.25 -11.20 -16.34
CA LEU A 587 -19.03 -10.49 -17.58
C LEU A 587 -17.54 -10.38 -17.87
N VAL A 588 -17.15 -10.68 -19.10
CA VAL A 588 -15.88 -10.23 -19.67
C VAL A 588 -16.18 -9.05 -20.58
N SER A 589 -15.54 -7.92 -20.30
CA SER A 589 -15.66 -6.73 -21.15
C SER A 589 -14.44 -6.61 -22.05
N ALA A 590 -14.56 -5.90 -23.16
CA ALA A 590 -13.43 -5.45 -23.96
C ALA A 590 -13.62 -3.97 -24.30
N THR A 591 -12.52 -3.24 -24.46
CA THR A 591 -12.54 -1.85 -24.93
C THR A 591 -11.52 -1.65 -26.02
N ASP A 592 -11.83 -0.73 -26.93
CA ASP A 592 -10.93 -0.36 -28.01
C ASP A 592 -11.14 1.09 -28.44
N ALA A 593 -10.11 1.70 -29.03
CA ALA A 593 -10.22 2.97 -29.70
C ALA A 593 -9.57 2.97 -31.09
N SER A 594 -10.23 3.65 -32.03
CA SER A 594 -9.71 3.87 -33.37
C SER A 594 -9.55 5.36 -33.67
N THR A 595 -8.50 5.68 -34.42
CA THR A 595 -8.36 7.02 -34.99
C THR A 595 -9.31 7.27 -36.16
N ASP A 596 -9.91 6.25 -36.76
CA ASP A 596 -10.81 6.42 -37.90
C ASP A 596 -12.19 6.94 -37.46
N TYR A 597 -12.70 6.43 -36.33
CA TYR A 597 -14.04 6.78 -35.84
C TYR A 597 -14.06 7.20 -34.38
N GLY A 598 -13.73 6.32 -33.43
CA GLY A 598 -13.75 6.67 -32.02
C GLY A 598 -13.59 5.48 -31.08
N PHE A 599 -14.62 5.19 -30.28
CA PHE A 599 -14.52 4.29 -29.13
C PHE A 599 -15.52 3.15 -29.24
N GLY A 600 -15.06 1.93 -28.94
CA GLY A 600 -15.86 0.72 -28.90
C GLY A 600 -15.78 0.06 -27.53
N ALA A 601 -16.88 -0.58 -27.12
CA ALA A 601 -16.86 -1.55 -26.04
C ALA A 601 -17.82 -2.68 -26.31
N SER A 602 -17.43 -3.88 -25.91
CA SER A 602 -18.18 -5.11 -26.09
C SER A 602 -18.17 -5.92 -24.78
N VAL A 603 -19.18 -6.77 -24.56
CA VAL A 603 -19.27 -7.65 -23.38
C VAL A 603 -19.77 -9.03 -23.75
N ALA A 604 -19.25 -10.06 -23.07
CA ALA A 604 -19.79 -11.42 -23.10
C ALA A 604 -20.23 -11.80 -21.68
N GLU A 605 -21.43 -12.40 -21.55
CA GLU A 605 -21.88 -13.03 -20.30
C GLU A 605 -21.24 -14.41 -20.20
N VAL A 606 -20.52 -14.67 -19.10
CA VAL A 606 -19.75 -15.90 -18.94
C VAL A 606 -19.87 -16.45 -17.52
N PRO A 607 -19.61 -17.75 -17.30
CA PRO A 607 -19.55 -18.33 -15.96
C PRO A 607 -18.52 -17.64 -15.07
N ILE A 608 -18.83 -17.50 -13.77
CA ILE A 608 -17.93 -16.88 -12.79
C ILE A 608 -16.56 -17.58 -12.72
N SER A 609 -16.51 -18.89 -12.95
CA SER A 609 -15.26 -19.65 -13.02
C SER A 609 -14.32 -19.11 -14.09
N MET A 610 -14.84 -18.75 -15.27
CA MET A 610 -14.05 -18.18 -16.36
C MET A 610 -13.57 -16.76 -16.02
N VAL A 611 -14.44 -15.90 -15.47
CA VAL A 611 -14.06 -14.55 -15.03
C VAL A 611 -12.94 -14.62 -13.98
N ARG A 612 -13.05 -15.55 -13.02
CA ARG A 612 -12.01 -15.79 -12.00
C ARG A 612 -10.68 -16.20 -12.62
N ARG A 613 -10.68 -17.17 -13.55
CA ARG A 613 -9.45 -17.61 -14.24
C ARG A 613 -8.74 -16.44 -14.91
N LEU A 614 -9.47 -15.59 -15.62
CA LEU A 614 -8.92 -14.39 -16.28
C LEU A 614 -8.37 -13.38 -15.27
N ALA A 615 -9.09 -13.14 -14.18
CA ALA A 615 -8.66 -12.23 -13.14
C ALA A 615 -7.34 -12.67 -12.47
N ARG A 616 -6.98 -13.96 -12.49
CA ARG A 616 -5.71 -14.47 -11.93
C ARG A 616 -4.48 -14.02 -12.69
N VAL A 617 -4.62 -13.82 -13.99
CA VAL A 617 -3.53 -13.48 -14.91
C VAL A 617 -3.54 -11.99 -15.28
N SER A 618 -4.46 -11.21 -14.71
CA SER A 618 -4.56 -9.78 -14.97
C SER A 618 -3.31 -9.02 -14.56
N GLU A 619 -2.87 -8.09 -15.40
CA GLU A 619 -1.73 -7.19 -15.14
C GLU A 619 -0.40 -7.91 -14.90
N LYS A 620 -0.31 -9.21 -15.26
CA LYS A 620 0.92 -10.00 -15.18
C LYS A 620 1.77 -9.78 -16.41
N GLN A 621 3.08 -9.63 -16.19
CA GLN A 621 4.01 -9.35 -17.27
C GLN A 621 4.03 -10.50 -18.28
N GLY A 622 3.74 -10.20 -19.53
CA GLY A 622 3.74 -11.19 -20.62
C GLY A 622 2.49 -12.06 -20.69
N SER A 623 1.48 -11.92 -19.84
CA SER A 623 0.22 -12.65 -20.00
C SER A 623 -0.68 -11.96 -21.04
N TYR A 624 -1.24 -12.75 -21.95
CA TYR A 624 -2.26 -12.31 -22.91
C TYR A 624 -3.28 -13.41 -23.16
N VAL A 625 -4.46 -13.06 -23.66
CA VAL A 625 -5.52 -14.03 -24.01
C VAL A 625 -5.62 -14.26 -25.51
N ILE A 626 -6.07 -15.45 -25.89
CA ILE A 626 -6.39 -15.84 -27.26
C ILE A 626 -7.85 -16.29 -27.31
N LEU A 627 -8.64 -15.81 -28.26
CA LEU A 627 -10.03 -16.23 -28.48
C LEU A 627 -10.12 -17.49 -29.36
N ASP A 628 -11.22 -18.23 -29.27
CA ASP A 628 -11.50 -19.39 -30.13
C ASP A 628 -11.53 -18.98 -31.61
N GLY A 629 -10.81 -19.73 -32.44
CA GLY A 629 -10.61 -19.42 -33.86
C GLY A 629 -9.61 -18.28 -34.11
N GLY A 630 -8.93 -17.79 -33.07
CA GLY A 630 -7.84 -16.80 -33.14
C GLY A 630 -6.54 -17.37 -33.72
N PHE A 631 -5.56 -16.50 -33.94
CA PHE A 631 -4.30 -16.84 -34.60
C PHE A 631 -3.37 -17.59 -33.64
N ALA A 632 -3.61 -18.88 -33.42
CA ALA A 632 -2.82 -19.66 -32.46
C ALA A 632 -1.86 -20.70 -33.04
N GLU A 633 -1.79 -20.94 -34.35
CA GLU A 633 -0.93 -22.04 -34.85
C GLU A 633 0.44 -21.63 -35.42
N ASP A 634 0.70 -20.37 -35.83
CA ASP A 634 1.92 -20.08 -36.63
C ASP A 634 2.75 -18.81 -36.28
N VAL A 635 2.59 -18.19 -35.11
CA VAL A 635 3.38 -16.97 -34.76
C VAL A 635 4.49 -17.25 -33.75
N GLY A 636 5.68 -17.56 -34.27
CA GLY A 636 7.01 -17.50 -33.67
C GLY A 636 7.13 -17.21 -32.15
N THR A 637 7.12 -18.29 -31.39
CA THR A 637 7.59 -18.64 -30.03
C THR A 637 8.51 -17.75 -29.16
N HIS A 638 8.80 -16.45 -29.42
CA HIS A 638 9.71 -15.70 -28.53
C HIS A 638 9.31 -14.26 -28.11
N ARG A 639 8.28 -13.64 -28.69
CA ARG A 639 8.00 -12.20 -28.44
C ARG A 639 6.78 -11.84 -27.59
N HIS A 640 5.82 -12.74 -27.40
CA HIS A 640 4.50 -12.34 -26.87
C HIS A 640 4.16 -12.80 -25.45
N GLY A 641 4.98 -13.65 -24.83
CA GLY A 641 4.76 -14.12 -23.45
C GLY A 641 3.85 -15.36 -23.38
N HIS A 642 3.06 -15.52 -22.32
CA HIS A 642 2.26 -16.72 -22.06
C HIS A 642 0.79 -16.54 -22.53
N PRO A 643 0.33 -17.29 -23.55
CA PRO A 643 -1.05 -17.23 -24.00
C PRO A 643 -2.02 -17.94 -23.05
N HIS A 644 -3.22 -17.39 -22.90
CA HIS A 644 -4.33 -17.98 -22.18
C HIS A 644 -5.54 -18.11 -23.12
N HIS A 645 -5.83 -19.34 -23.55
CA HIS A 645 -6.98 -19.62 -24.42
C HIS A 645 -8.30 -19.36 -23.70
N LEU A 646 -9.14 -18.57 -24.35
CA LEU A 646 -10.51 -18.33 -23.99
C LEU A 646 -11.39 -19.19 -24.87
N GLU A 647 -12.24 -19.99 -24.22
CA GLU A 647 -13.33 -20.75 -24.84
C GLU A 647 -14.47 -19.78 -25.25
N LEU A 648 -14.12 -18.70 -25.95
CA LEU A 648 -14.98 -17.62 -26.44
C LEU A 648 -14.48 -17.17 -27.81
N SER A 649 -15.39 -17.02 -28.74
CA SER A 649 -15.15 -16.39 -30.04
C SER A 649 -15.49 -14.90 -30.01
N MET A 650 -15.09 -14.14 -31.04
CA MET A 650 -15.52 -12.74 -31.18
C MET A 650 -17.05 -12.59 -31.29
N ASP A 651 -17.75 -13.61 -31.82
CA ASP A 651 -19.20 -13.61 -32.02
C ASP A 651 -19.99 -13.71 -30.69
N ASP A 652 -19.36 -14.17 -29.62
CA ASP A 652 -19.98 -14.26 -28.28
C ASP A 652 -20.11 -12.90 -27.60
N PHE A 653 -19.41 -11.89 -28.12
CA PHE A 653 -19.43 -10.53 -27.57
C PHE A 653 -20.53 -9.67 -28.18
N VAL A 654 -21.22 -8.93 -27.30
CA VAL A 654 -22.26 -7.97 -27.65
C VAL A 654 -21.71 -6.55 -27.54
N HIS A 655 -21.81 -5.78 -28.62
CA HIS A 655 -21.39 -4.39 -28.63
C HIS A 655 -22.27 -3.53 -27.72
N VAL A 656 -21.66 -2.91 -26.73
CA VAL A 656 -22.30 -2.04 -25.74
C VAL A 656 -22.45 -0.61 -26.25
N PHE A 657 -21.40 -0.09 -26.88
CA PHE A 657 -21.42 1.23 -27.51
C PHE A 657 -20.44 1.32 -28.66
N SER A 658 -20.75 2.21 -29.60
CA SER A 658 -19.86 2.73 -30.64
C SER A 658 -20.02 4.25 -30.66
N ILE A 659 -19.00 4.98 -30.21
CA ILE A 659 -19.08 6.43 -29.99
C ILE A 659 -18.02 7.15 -30.82
N ARG A 660 -18.44 8.06 -31.69
CA ARG A 660 -17.51 8.88 -32.48
C ARG A 660 -16.69 9.81 -31.57
N ARG A 661 -15.38 9.87 -31.79
CA ARG A 661 -14.50 10.81 -31.10
C ARG A 661 -14.83 12.25 -31.48
N ARG A 662 -14.65 13.17 -30.54
CA ARG A 662 -14.91 14.61 -30.77
C ARG A 662 -13.65 15.41 -31.06
N HIS A 663 -12.49 14.90 -30.64
CA HIS A 663 -11.21 15.59 -30.73
C HIS A 663 -10.12 14.60 -31.15
N PRO A 664 -9.10 15.06 -31.90
CA PRO A 664 -7.93 14.25 -32.18
C PRO A 664 -7.09 14.10 -30.91
N ALA A 665 -6.54 12.91 -30.69
CA ALA A 665 -5.56 12.63 -29.65
C ALA A 665 -4.70 11.43 -30.08
N HIS A 666 -3.57 11.24 -29.39
CA HIS A 666 -2.72 10.08 -29.59
C HIS A 666 -3.48 8.79 -29.22
N ILE A 667 -3.22 7.69 -29.94
CA ILE A 667 -3.94 6.41 -29.77
C ILE A 667 -4.00 5.95 -28.30
N ASN A 668 -2.87 5.90 -27.59
CA ASN A 668 -2.83 5.55 -26.16
C ASN A 668 -3.77 6.38 -25.27
N VAL A 669 -4.00 7.66 -25.60
CA VAL A 669 -4.94 8.51 -24.87
C VAL A 669 -6.38 8.12 -25.22
N LEU A 670 -6.66 7.81 -26.48
CA LEU A 670 -7.97 7.34 -26.93
C LEU A 670 -8.34 5.99 -26.29
N GLU A 671 -7.38 5.09 -26.13
CA GLU A 671 -7.55 3.80 -25.43
C GLU A 671 -7.98 3.99 -23.98
N GLY A 672 -7.27 4.86 -23.25
CA GLY A 672 -7.67 5.21 -21.89
C GLY A 672 -9.03 5.91 -21.84
N GLU A 673 -9.42 6.67 -22.87
CA GLU A 673 -10.75 7.27 -22.96
C GLU A 673 -11.85 6.22 -23.22
N ALA A 674 -11.60 5.22 -24.06
CA ALA A 674 -12.50 4.08 -24.27
C ALA A 674 -12.74 3.33 -22.96
N PHE A 675 -11.68 3.05 -22.19
CA PHE A 675 -11.78 2.43 -20.88
C PHE A 675 -12.61 3.27 -19.88
N VAL A 676 -12.37 4.59 -19.82
CA VAL A 676 -13.17 5.49 -18.96
C VAL A 676 -14.64 5.54 -19.39
N LEU A 677 -14.93 5.47 -20.70
CA LEU A 677 -16.30 5.37 -21.22
C LEU A 677 -16.98 4.06 -20.82
N TRP A 678 -16.23 2.94 -20.85
CA TRP A 678 -16.71 1.66 -20.34
C TRP A 678 -17.02 1.74 -18.84
N LEU A 679 -16.13 2.27 -18.00
CA LEU A 679 -16.40 2.45 -16.57
C LEU A 679 -17.68 3.28 -16.33
N ARG A 680 -17.86 4.36 -17.09
CA ARG A 680 -19.09 5.19 -17.03
C ARG A 680 -20.34 4.39 -17.37
N TRP A 681 -20.30 3.56 -18.41
CA TRP A 681 -21.40 2.67 -18.76
C TRP A 681 -21.65 1.59 -17.69
N PHE A 682 -20.58 0.96 -17.21
CA PHE A 682 -20.63 -0.11 -16.22
C PHE A 682 -21.30 0.39 -14.94
N LEU A 683 -20.89 1.55 -14.45
CA LEU A 683 -21.39 2.17 -13.21
C LEU A 683 -22.78 2.83 -13.33
N ARG A 684 -23.45 2.78 -14.48
CA ARG A 684 -24.86 3.22 -14.58
C ARG A 684 -25.81 2.33 -13.80
N SER A 685 -25.43 1.06 -13.59
CA SER A 685 -26.23 0.08 -12.88
C SER A 685 -25.65 -0.18 -11.50
N ARG A 686 -26.44 0.11 -10.45
CA ARG A 686 -26.06 -0.19 -9.06
C ARG A 686 -25.78 -1.67 -8.81
N ARG A 687 -26.34 -2.58 -9.62
CA ARG A 687 -26.10 -4.02 -9.53
C ARG A 687 -24.65 -4.40 -9.83
N ARG A 688 -23.90 -3.51 -10.48
CA ARG A 688 -22.50 -3.70 -10.84
C ARG A 688 -21.54 -2.95 -9.90
N HIS A 689 -22.05 -2.18 -8.94
CA HIS A 689 -21.21 -1.58 -7.90
C HIS A 689 -20.72 -2.68 -6.94
N ARG A 690 -19.58 -2.44 -6.26
CA ARG A 690 -18.96 -3.39 -5.32
C ARG A 690 -18.64 -4.75 -5.96
N THR A 691 -18.27 -4.76 -7.23
CA THR A 691 -17.90 -5.97 -7.96
C THR A 691 -16.43 -5.95 -8.39
N ARG A 692 -15.92 -7.14 -8.68
CA ARG A 692 -14.72 -7.34 -9.48
C ARG A 692 -15.10 -7.44 -10.95
N ALA A 693 -14.39 -6.75 -11.83
CA ALA A 693 -14.69 -6.73 -13.26
C ALA A 693 -13.43 -7.03 -14.08
N VAL A 694 -13.57 -7.87 -15.11
CA VAL A 694 -12.48 -8.19 -16.04
C VAL A 694 -12.69 -7.43 -17.35
N VAL A 695 -11.62 -6.80 -17.84
CA VAL A 695 -11.62 -6.03 -19.08
C VAL A 695 -10.42 -6.42 -19.94
N LEU A 696 -10.71 -6.82 -21.18
CA LEU A 696 -9.73 -7.02 -22.22
C LEU A 696 -9.37 -5.67 -22.85
N VAL A 697 -8.07 -5.42 -22.97
CA VAL A 697 -7.50 -4.23 -23.60
C VAL A 697 -6.36 -4.67 -24.51
N ASP A 698 -6.15 -4.02 -25.63
CA ASP A 698 -5.06 -4.35 -26.56
C ASP A 698 -3.88 -3.37 -26.48
N SER A 699 -4.04 -2.25 -25.76
CA SER A 699 -2.98 -1.31 -25.48
C SER A 699 -2.13 -1.71 -24.28
N ALA A 700 -0.97 -2.31 -24.56
CA ALA A 700 0.05 -2.60 -23.53
C ALA A 700 0.52 -1.33 -22.78
N VAL A 701 0.48 -0.16 -23.42
CA VAL A 701 0.84 1.13 -22.80
C VAL A 701 -0.22 1.54 -21.77
N TRP A 702 -1.50 1.45 -22.12
CA TRP A 702 -2.59 1.73 -21.18
C TRP A 702 -2.58 0.71 -20.03
N LEU A 703 -2.47 -0.59 -20.35
CA LEU A 703 -2.38 -1.68 -19.38
C LEU A 703 -1.25 -1.42 -18.37
N GLY A 704 -0.03 -1.13 -18.83
CA GLY A 704 1.11 -0.87 -17.97
C GLY A 704 0.93 0.38 -17.09
N ALA A 705 0.31 1.44 -17.62
CA ALA A 705 0.02 2.65 -16.87
C ALA A 705 -1.05 2.43 -15.78
N ALA A 706 -2.10 1.66 -16.09
CA ALA A 706 -3.17 1.29 -15.17
C ALA A 706 -2.70 0.31 -14.08
N ALA A 707 -1.94 -0.72 -14.45
CA ALA A 707 -1.32 -1.67 -13.51
C ALA A 707 -0.33 -0.98 -12.54
N LYS A 708 0.36 0.07 -13.00
CA LYS A 708 1.18 0.93 -12.13
C LYS A 708 0.33 1.86 -11.24
N GLY A 709 -0.90 2.16 -11.66
CA GLY A 709 -1.82 3.10 -11.02
C GLY A 709 -1.46 4.58 -11.23
N ARG A 710 -0.41 4.90 -12.01
CA ARG A 710 0.04 6.28 -12.28
C ARG A 710 0.87 6.37 -13.55
N SER A 711 0.93 7.57 -14.14
CA SER A 711 1.79 7.88 -15.29
C SER A 711 2.43 9.25 -15.15
N SER A 712 3.59 9.47 -15.77
CA SER A 712 4.21 10.80 -15.92
C SER A 712 3.75 11.54 -17.18
N THR A 713 2.84 10.95 -17.95
CA THR A 713 2.33 11.49 -19.22
C THR A 713 0.88 11.96 -19.09
N GLN A 714 0.28 12.41 -20.21
CA GLN A 714 -1.13 12.79 -20.28
C GLN A 714 -2.11 11.67 -19.86
N LEU A 715 -1.66 10.41 -19.83
CA LEU A 715 -2.44 9.28 -19.33
C LEU A 715 -2.83 9.42 -17.85
N ASN A 716 -2.04 10.12 -17.03
CA ASN A 716 -2.34 10.28 -15.60
C ASN A 716 -3.68 10.97 -15.37
N ARG A 717 -4.07 11.89 -16.27
CA ARG A 717 -5.39 12.53 -16.25
C ARG A 717 -6.52 11.51 -16.41
N LEU A 718 -6.33 10.51 -17.26
CA LEU A 718 -7.33 9.45 -17.49
C LEU A 718 -7.33 8.43 -16.35
N LEU A 719 -6.15 8.04 -15.86
CA LEU A 719 -6.02 7.19 -14.67
C LEU A 719 -6.71 7.81 -13.46
N ARG A 720 -6.58 9.12 -13.27
CA ARG A 720 -7.25 9.84 -12.18
C ARG A 720 -8.78 9.82 -12.32
N LYS A 721 -9.31 9.89 -13.55
CA LYS A 721 -10.74 9.72 -13.83
C LYS A 721 -11.21 8.30 -13.56
N ALA A 722 -10.43 7.31 -13.99
CA ALA A 722 -10.68 5.90 -13.72
C ALA A 722 -10.71 5.64 -12.20
N ALA A 723 -9.70 6.13 -11.46
CA ALA A 723 -9.65 6.03 -10.01
C ALA A 723 -10.88 6.63 -9.33
N ALA A 724 -11.35 7.81 -9.78
CA ALA A 724 -12.58 8.39 -9.23
C ALA A 724 -13.81 7.49 -9.44
N LEU A 725 -13.94 6.86 -10.61
CA LEU A 725 -15.02 5.94 -10.95
C LEU A 725 -14.91 4.62 -10.15
N GLU A 726 -13.71 4.04 -10.08
CA GLU A 726 -13.44 2.81 -9.33
C GLU A 726 -13.69 2.99 -7.84
N LEU A 727 -13.20 4.07 -7.23
CA LEU A 727 -13.45 4.38 -5.81
C LEU A 727 -14.93 4.62 -5.53
N ALA A 728 -15.60 5.43 -6.37
CA ALA A 728 -17.02 5.71 -6.23
C ALA A 728 -17.87 4.43 -6.38
N GLY A 729 -17.52 3.57 -7.34
CA GLY A 729 -18.18 2.29 -7.61
C GLY A 729 -17.80 1.17 -6.65
N GLU A 730 -16.76 1.35 -5.84
CA GLU A 730 -16.05 0.29 -5.10
C GLU A 730 -15.68 -0.90 -6.00
N LEU A 731 -15.19 -0.60 -7.21
CA LEU A 731 -14.77 -1.60 -8.18
C LEU A 731 -13.33 -2.03 -7.95
N GLN A 732 -13.07 -3.30 -8.22
CA GLN A 732 -11.72 -3.82 -8.46
C GLN A 732 -11.67 -4.29 -9.91
N VAL A 733 -10.90 -3.58 -10.73
CA VAL A 733 -10.79 -3.87 -12.16
C VAL A 733 -9.57 -4.73 -12.41
N HIS A 734 -9.74 -5.75 -13.24
CA HIS A 734 -8.70 -6.66 -13.70
C HIS A 734 -8.51 -6.45 -15.20
N LEU A 735 -7.37 -5.90 -15.60
CA LEU A 735 -7.05 -5.68 -17.00
C LEU A 735 -6.23 -6.86 -17.56
N VAL A 736 -6.63 -7.35 -18.72
CA VAL A 736 -5.97 -8.47 -19.40
C VAL A 736 -5.66 -8.06 -20.83
N LEU A 737 -4.44 -8.36 -21.30
CA LEU A 737 -4.04 -8.04 -22.66
C LEU A 737 -4.74 -8.99 -23.65
N VAL A 738 -5.35 -8.44 -24.70
CA VAL A 738 -5.83 -9.20 -25.88
C VAL A 738 -5.10 -8.67 -27.12
N PRO A 739 -4.67 -9.54 -28.06
CA PRO A 739 -4.13 -9.07 -29.34
C PRO A 739 -5.15 -8.21 -30.09
N SER A 740 -4.71 -7.12 -30.75
CA SER A 740 -5.62 -6.20 -31.46
C SER A 740 -6.47 -6.90 -32.53
N ALA A 741 -5.91 -7.91 -33.22
CA ALA A 741 -6.65 -8.69 -34.22
C ALA A 741 -7.80 -9.52 -33.63
N GLU A 742 -7.77 -9.77 -32.32
CA GLU A 742 -8.75 -10.56 -31.58
C GLU A 742 -9.55 -9.69 -30.61
N ASN A 743 -9.42 -8.35 -30.67
CA ASN A 743 -10.17 -7.47 -29.79
C ASN A 743 -11.63 -7.35 -30.29
N PRO A 744 -12.64 -7.88 -29.55
CA PRO A 744 -14.04 -7.84 -29.99
C PRO A 744 -14.64 -6.42 -29.96
N SER A 745 -13.87 -5.42 -29.55
CA SER A 745 -14.24 -4.01 -29.60
C SER A 745 -13.67 -3.23 -30.79
N ASP A 746 -12.85 -3.83 -31.66
CA ASP A 746 -12.31 -3.17 -32.87
C ASP A 746 -13.43 -2.72 -33.83
N SER A 747 -14.37 -3.61 -34.15
CA SER A 747 -15.48 -3.26 -35.05
C SER A 747 -16.35 -2.10 -34.52
N PRO A 748 -16.81 -2.05 -33.24
CA PRO A 748 -17.55 -0.89 -32.76
C PRO A 748 -16.67 0.36 -32.61
N SER A 749 -15.35 0.27 -32.39
CA SER A 749 -14.48 1.46 -32.34
C SER A 749 -14.34 2.13 -33.72
N ARG A 750 -14.49 1.35 -34.79
CA ARG A 750 -14.52 1.79 -36.21
C ARG A 750 -15.89 2.22 -36.72
N GLY A 751 -16.91 2.24 -35.85
CA GLY A 751 -18.24 2.77 -36.19
C GLY A 751 -19.26 1.72 -36.60
N VAL A 752 -18.95 0.42 -36.48
CA VAL A 752 -19.96 -0.64 -36.67
C VAL A 752 -21.02 -0.52 -35.57
N ARG A 753 -22.30 -0.50 -35.98
CA ARG A 753 -23.42 -0.31 -35.05
C ARG A 753 -23.59 -1.52 -34.14
N CYS A 754 -24.08 -1.27 -32.92
CA CYS A 754 -24.25 -2.32 -31.92
C CYS A 754 -25.09 -3.49 -32.43
N THR A 755 -24.50 -4.69 -32.47
CA THR A 755 -25.18 -5.95 -32.76
C THR A 755 -25.96 -6.42 -31.52
N LYS A 756 -27.08 -7.11 -31.73
CA LYS A 756 -27.76 -7.85 -30.65
C LYS A 756 -27.16 -9.26 -30.59
N ALA A 757 -26.98 -9.81 -29.39
CA ALA A 757 -26.53 -11.19 -29.20
C ALA A 757 -27.35 -12.19 -30.04
N LYS A 758 -26.70 -13.20 -30.61
CA LYS A 758 -27.38 -14.45 -30.97
C LYS A 758 -27.85 -15.09 -29.66
N ARG A 759 -29.14 -15.44 -29.55
CA ARG A 759 -29.65 -16.16 -28.37
C ARG A 759 -28.96 -17.52 -28.32
N VAL A 760 -28.19 -17.79 -27.27
CA VAL A 760 -27.76 -19.16 -26.94
C VAL A 760 -29.02 -19.94 -26.55
N PRO A 761 -29.28 -21.14 -27.11
CA PRO A 761 -30.37 -21.99 -26.65
C PRO A 761 -30.10 -22.36 -25.19
N THR A 762 -31.01 -22.00 -24.29
CA THR A 762 -30.97 -22.46 -22.90
C THR A 762 -31.03 -23.99 -22.89
N CYS A 763 -29.99 -24.64 -22.36
CA CYS A 763 -30.10 -26.04 -21.93
C CYS A 763 -31.23 -26.11 -20.89
N VAL A 764 -32.34 -26.72 -21.28
CA VAL A 764 -33.48 -26.98 -20.42
C VAL A 764 -33.11 -28.13 -19.50
N THR A 765 -32.62 -27.83 -18.29
CA THR A 765 -32.74 -28.77 -17.17
C THR A 765 -34.17 -28.67 -16.63
N PRO A 766 -34.95 -29.77 -16.58
CA PRO A 766 -36.30 -29.72 -16.04
C PRO A 766 -36.25 -29.43 -14.54
N CYS A 767 -36.97 -28.39 -14.12
CA CYS A 767 -37.20 -28.06 -12.73
C CYS A 767 -38.00 -29.21 -12.07
N PRO A 768 -37.62 -29.75 -10.91
CA PRO A 768 -38.46 -30.71 -10.20
C PRO A 768 -39.70 -29.99 -9.68
N SER A 769 -40.86 -30.51 -10.05
CA SER A 769 -42.19 -30.04 -9.64
C SER A 769 -42.29 -29.96 -8.11
N ARG A 770 -42.71 -28.80 -7.62
CA ARG A 770 -43.21 -28.62 -6.25
C ARG A 770 -44.43 -29.52 -6.03
N GLN A 771 -44.36 -30.39 -5.03
CA GLN A 771 -45.51 -30.75 -4.19
C GLN A 771 -45.20 -30.28 -2.77
#